data_AF-A0A7X7UAQ2-F1
#
_entry.id   AF-A0A7X7UAQ2-F1
#
_cell.length_a   1.000
_cell.length_b   1.000
_cell.length_c   1.000
_cell.angle_alpha   90.00
_cell.angle_beta   90.00
_cell.angle_gamma   90.00
#
_symmetry.space_group_name_H-M   'P 1'
#
loop_
_entity.id
_entity.type
_entity.pdbx_description
1 polymer ?
#
loop_
_entity_poly.entity_id
_entity_poly.type
_entity_poly.pdbx_seq_one_letter_code
_entity_poly.pdbx_strand_id
1 'polypeptide(L)'
;MSKPRYVLGAVVSDHDSAVSLLADGRPVAAINEERLCRVRRGDPRNSLRRALNYVLAEAGIALADVDLIAADTAYYYPPAGHPPIALFPDFPDPARIVLLDHHLGHAAGAFLPSPFDEAAVLTVDASGGIAPLVPDRGRWGFVPGDLAFRARGYSAARRHPTAADLLAAEPAADARNYPAESLTLGHFVRGEVLVGLESRLAESSLGYLYAIGAHFLSMEEGSLMGLAGYGGPNEFDAAFAAILTLENGGGLRLNPDWLRFWSGDRVLEDPVSLSRLAPRWFETFGAARAPDEPITARDQQFAWSLQHRLEEALVHVAAHLFDQTQSPNLCVAGGVGLNSVANQKILAQTGFQNIFIQPAASDDGLALGFALFADYVLAGLPAEKQWTMRSAATGRTYGDAECGSFVDALAAGRLPVEYLAAIPETREVTVYYAVGEGAEQTAAMAYDPATRRWRAELPVPVGAAVRYRFVSRGAPIESYCLRATAAPRSETAAERHAPEFKKFLDDHRDLAGALDGERAFVGPEQVVIDPTNRCNNNCLPCWTNSPLLGEFGPPENWHRRQMPAPLLLGLIDELAALGTRRVRLTGGGEPLLHPAIFEAVEAIKRHGMIGALTTNFSAIDEAGVRRLAAAGLDELTVSLWAGTPAVYSRSHPNKTEATFARIERLLRLYCSLKGPGAEVILANVLFSMNYQETREMFDFARRVGADGAYFTLVDSVHLRTDGLLLTPPHLKVLEGHLDEIERRAAELAAAGERFRLDNWGGFRRRLRALGAARGEYDREAVEEIPCYVGWMFARVLPTGEVAPCCRGVNLPLGRLGERSFAEIWHGEPYREFRRMAAHESKRHPYFAAIGCHRTCDNLMHNREFHRRLTALTADEKAQLRRWIVGQEDG
;
A
#
# COMPACT_ATOMS: atom_id res chain seq x y z
N MET A 1 -23.48 -45.41 8.58
CA MET A 1 -22.04 -45.12 8.40
C MET A 1 -21.71 -43.94 9.29
N SER A 2 -20.57 -43.94 9.99
CA SER A 2 -20.15 -42.78 10.79
C SER A 2 -19.91 -41.57 9.88
N LYS A 3 -20.22 -40.37 10.37
CA LYS A 3 -19.90 -39.12 9.65
C LYS A 3 -18.38 -39.06 9.41
N PRO A 4 -17.90 -38.67 8.21
CA PRO A 4 -16.48 -38.44 7.96
C PRO A 4 -15.94 -37.36 8.88
N ARG A 5 -14.68 -37.46 9.30
CA ARG A 5 -14.00 -36.38 10.01
C ARG A 5 -13.52 -35.33 9.00
N TYR A 6 -13.90 -34.08 9.22
CA TYR A 6 -13.52 -32.96 8.37
C TYR A 6 -12.49 -32.06 9.06
N VAL A 7 -11.32 -31.91 8.45
CA VAL A 7 -10.24 -31.05 8.95
C VAL A 7 -9.92 -29.98 7.92
N LEU A 8 -9.97 -28.72 8.32
CA LEU A 8 -9.74 -27.57 7.45
C LEU A 8 -8.39 -26.93 7.80
N GLY A 9 -7.59 -26.67 6.78
CA GLY A 9 -6.38 -25.86 6.90
C GLY A 9 -6.53 -24.53 6.17
N ALA A 10 -6.05 -23.45 6.77
CA ALA A 10 -6.23 -22.10 6.24
C ALA A 10 -4.98 -21.23 6.44
N VAL A 11 -4.68 -20.41 5.43
CA VAL A 11 -3.59 -19.43 5.47
C VAL A 11 -4.16 -18.08 5.11
N VAL A 12 -4.08 -17.13 6.04
CA VAL A 12 -4.46 -15.73 5.80
C VAL A 12 -3.19 -14.91 5.76
N SER A 13 -2.82 -14.44 4.59
CA SER A 13 -1.64 -13.58 4.41
C SER A 13 -1.95 -12.50 3.36
N ASP A 14 -1.12 -11.46 3.30
CA ASP A 14 -1.19 -10.38 2.30
C ASP A 14 -0.84 -10.86 0.88
N HIS A 15 -0.30 -12.08 0.77
CA HIS A 15 -0.17 -12.85 -0.45
C HIS A 15 -0.53 -14.32 -0.24
N ASP A 16 -0.86 -15.04 -1.32
CA ASP A 16 -0.95 -16.52 -1.35
C ASP A 16 -1.93 -17.15 -0.35
N SER A 17 -2.98 -16.39 0.01
CA SER A 17 -4.09 -16.87 0.83
C SER A 17 -4.77 -18.11 0.23
N ALA A 18 -4.91 -19.17 1.02
CA ALA A 18 -5.41 -20.47 0.56
C ALA A 18 -6.22 -21.24 1.63
N VAL A 19 -7.06 -22.17 1.17
CA VAL A 19 -7.83 -23.08 2.04
C VAL A 19 -7.74 -24.51 1.51
N SER A 20 -7.60 -25.47 2.43
CA SER A 20 -7.68 -26.90 2.16
C SER A 20 -8.67 -27.58 3.11
N LEU A 21 -9.42 -28.55 2.61
CA LEU A 21 -10.33 -29.39 3.39
C LEU A 21 -10.00 -30.86 3.17
N LEU A 22 -9.83 -31.59 4.27
CA LEU A 22 -9.66 -33.04 4.30
C LEU A 22 -10.93 -33.72 4.83
N ALA A 23 -11.21 -34.91 4.31
CA ALA A 23 -12.19 -35.85 4.85
C ALA A 23 -11.50 -37.19 5.13
N ASP A 24 -11.45 -37.61 6.40
CA ASP A 24 -10.78 -38.83 6.87
C ASP A 24 -9.36 -39.00 6.27
N GLY A 25 -8.55 -37.94 6.31
CA GLY A 25 -7.16 -37.94 5.83
C GLY A 25 -6.96 -37.76 4.33
N ARG A 26 -8.03 -37.56 3.56
CA ARG A 26 -7.96 -37.34 2.11
C ARG A 26 -8.39 -35.94 1.72
N PRO A 27 -7.64 -35.22 0.87
CA PRO A 27 -8.08 -33.93 0.35
C PRO A 27 -9.41 -34.07 -0.39
N VAL A 28 -10.39 -33.27 0.03
CA VAL A 28 -11.62 -33.02 -0.73
C VAL A 28 -11.33 -31.94 -1.76
N ALA A 29 -10.81 -30.81 -1.29
CA ALA A 29 -10.36 -29.71 -2.14
C ALA A 29 -9.24 -28.91 -1.46
N ALA A 30 -8.35 -28.35 -2.27
CA ALA A 30 -7.37 -27.35 -1.86
C ALA A 30 -7.23 -26.31 -2.97
N ILE A 31 -7.41 -25.04 -2.64
CA ILE A 31 -7.44 -23.95 -3.62
C ILE A 31 -6.90 -22.64 -3.05
N ASN A 32 -6.12 -21.94 -3.88
CA ASN A 32 -5.63 -20.58 -3.62
C ASN A 32 -6.71 -19.56 -4.04
N GLU A 33 -6.92 -18.53 -3.20
CA GLU A 33 -7.93 -17.49 -3.41
C GLU A 33 -7.72 -16.77 -4.77
N GLU A 34 -6.49 -16.62 -5.27
CA GLU A 34 -6.21 -15.99 -6.56
C GLU A 34 -6.94 -16.67 -7.74
N ARG A 35 -7.16 -17.99 -7.64
CA ARG A 35 -7.84 -18.77 -8.69
C ARG A 35 -9.31 -18.40 -8.78
N LEU A 36 -9.90 -17.94 -7.68
CA LEU A 36 -11.33 -17.60 -7.56
C LEU A 36 -11.55 -16.09 -7.72
N CYS A 37 -10.73 -15.25 -7.10
CA CYS A 37 -10.87 -13.79 -7.20
C CYS A 37 -10.25 -13.22 -8.49
N ARG A 38 -9.39 -13.99 -9.17
CA ARG A 38 -8.67 -13.61 -10.40
C ARG A 38 -7.70 -12.45 -10.22
N VAL A 39 -7.30 -12.18 -8.97
CA VAL A 39 -6.26 -11.22 -8.60
C VAL A 39 -5.02 -12.02 -8.22
N ARG A 40 -3.91 -11.75 -8.92
CA ARG A 40 -2.62 -12.45 -8.72
C ARG A 40 -2.13 -12.25 -7.28
N ARG A 41 -1.64 -13.32 -6.64
CA ARG A 41 -1.25 -13.39 -5.22
C ARG A 41 -2.40 -13.19 -4.22
N GLY A 42 -3.67 -13.19 -4.66
CA GLY A 42 -4.84 -13.20 -3.79
C GLY A 42 -5.58 -11.85 -3.71
N ASP A 43 -6.62 -11.81 -2.87
CA ASP A 43 -7.46 -10.63 -2.66
C ASP A 43 -6.77 -9.66 -1.68
N PRO A 44 -6.48 -8.39 -2.05
CA PRO A 44 -5.79 -7.43 -1.18
C PRO A 44 -6.58 -7.03 0.08
N ARG A 45 -7.81 -7.53 0.23
CA ARG A 45 -8.63 -7.43 1.45
C ARG A 45 -8.38 -8.58 2.44
N ASN A 46 -7.45 -9.50 2.14
CA ASN A 46 -7.14 -10.71 2.92
C ASN A 46 -8.37 -11.58 3.23
N SER A 47 -9.28 -11.72 2.26
CA SER A 47 -10.51 -12.50 2.39
C SER A 47 -10.29 -13.95 1.93
N LEU A 48 -10.52 -14.92 2.83
CA LEU A 48 -10.57 -16.36 2.50
C LEU A 48 -11.96 -16.85 2.07
N ARG A 49 -12.94 -15.97 1.96
CA ARG A 49 -14.35 -16.37 1.84
C ARG A 49 -14.64 -17.21 0.60
N ARG A 50 -13.98 -16.96 -0.54
CA ARG A 50 -14.27 -17.73 -1.77
C ARG A 50 -13.65 -19.11 -1.69
N ALA A 51 -12.38 -19.21 -1.30
CA ALA A 51 -11.71 -20.49 -1.12
C ALA A 51 -12.42 -21.35 -0.06
N LEU A 52 -12.84 -20.75 1.06
CA LEU A 52 -13.64 -21.43 2.08
C LEU A 52 -14.97 -21.96 1.53
N ASN A 53 -15.76 -21.10 0.88
CA ASN A 53 -17.04 -21.52 0.28
C ASN A 53 -16.85 -22.61 -0.77
N TYR A 54 -15.77 -22.52 -1.57
CA TYR A 54 -15.45 -23.49 -2.60
C TYR A 54 -15.20 -24.89 -2.01
N VAL A 55 -14.33 -24.99 -1.00
CA VAL A 55 -14.01 -26.31 -0.41
C VAL A 55 -15.18 -26.92 0.35
N LEU A 56 -16.00 -26.10 1.01
CA LEU A 56 -17.22 -26.56 1.70
C LEU A 56 -18.29 -27.03 0.70
N ALA A 57 -18.47 -26.31 -0.41
CA ALA A 57 -19.39 -26.69 -1.47
C ALA A 57 -18.97 -28.00 -2.16
N GLU A 58 -17.67 -28.21 -2.38
CA GLU A 58 -17.15 -29.46 -2.95
C GLU A 58 -17.42 -30.66 -2.04
N ALA A 59 -17.35 -30.46 -0.72
CA ALA A 59 -17.71 -31.48 0.26
C ALA A 59 -19.23 -31.64 0.47
N GLY A 60 -20.04 -30.67 0.04
CA GLY A 60 -21.47 -30.61 0.32
C GLY A 60 -21.81 -30.43 1.80
N ILE A 61 -20.95 -29.75 2.56
CA ILE A 61 -21.08 -29.56 4.01
C ILE A 61 -21.18 -28.08 4.41
N ALA A 62 -21.69 -27.81 5.61
CA ALA A 62 -21.62 -26.48 6.21
C ALA A 62 -20.34 -26.31 7.02
N LEU A 63 -19.96 -25.06 7.32
CA LEU A 63 -18.80 -24.78 8.18
C LEU A 63 -18.92 -25.45 9.57
N ALA A 64 -20.14 -25.55 10.12
CA ALA A 64 -20.41 -26.21 11.40
C ALA A 64 -20.14 -27.72 11.40
N ASP A 65 -19.98 -28.32 10.21
CA ASP A 65 -19.66 -29.74 10.08
C ASP A 65 -18.17 -30.05 10.19
N VAL A 66 -17.32 -29.02 10.19
CA VAL A 66 -15.86 -29.14 10.33
C VAL A 66 -15.49 -29.46 11.78
N ASP A 67 -14.66 -30.48 11.97
CA ASP A 67 -14.27 -30.98 13.29
C ASP A 67 -13.05 -30.27 13.86
N LEU A 68 -12.14 -29.78 13.00
CA LEU A 68 -10.91 -29.10 13.40
C LEU A 68 -10.47 -28.10 12.31
N ILE A 69 -10.04 -26.92 12.73
CA ILE A 69 -9.42 -25.90 11.88
C ILE A 69 -7.97 -25.71 12.32
N ALA A 70 -7.06 -25.75 11.37
CA ALA A 70 -5.65 -25.46 11.57
C ALA A 70 -5.22 -24.26 10.71
N ALA A 71 -4.51 -23.32 11.31
CA ALA A 71 -4.13 -22.08 10.64
C ALA A 71 -2.77 -21.58 11.09
N ASP A 72 -2.22 -20.63 10.35
CA ASP A 72 -0.88 -20.09 10.63
C ASP A 72 -0.83 -19.26 11.93
N THR A 73 0.29 -19.37 12.65
CA THR A 73 0.69 -18.50 13.76
C THR A 73 1.28 -17.17 13.29
N ALA A 74 1.69 -17.07 12.02
CA ALA A 74 2.30 -15.88 11.47
C ALA A 74 1.36 -14.67 11.52
N TYR A 75 1.69 -13.73 12.41
CA TYR A 75 1.25 -12.35 12.30
C TYR A 75 2.07 -11.67 11.20
N TYR A 76 1.69 -11.83 9.94
CA TYR A 76 2.20 -10.93 8.90
C TYR A 76 1.64 -9.53 9.18
N TYR A 77 2.55 -8.63 9.58
CA TYR A 77 2.37 -7.19 9.85
C TYR A 77 0.97 -6.63 9.54
N PRO A 78 0.02 -6.66 10.50
CA PRO A 78 -1.21 -5.92 10.32
C PRO A 78 -0.97 -4.45 10.69
N PRO A 79 -1.49 -3.50 9.90
CA PRO A 79 -1.74 -2.15 10.39
C PRO A 79 -2.60 -2.26 11.66
N ALA A 80 -2.14 -1.67 12.78
CA ALA A 80 -2.79 -1.76 14.09
C ALA A 80 -4.33 -1.60 14.01
N GLY A 81 -5.08 -2.71 14.11
CA GLY A 81 -6.54 -2.72 14.00
C GLY A 81 -7.19 -3.96 13.39
N HIS A 82 -6.44 -4.84 12.71
CA HIS A 82 -6.96 -6.17 12.35
C HIS A 82 -6.62 -7.18 13.46
N PRO A 83 -7.62 -7.82 14.10
CA PRO A 83 -7.35 -8.94 14.99
C PRO A 83 -6.87 -10.15 14.16
N PRO A 84 -6.10 -11.07 14.76
CA PRO A 84 -5.69 -12.29 14.07
C PRO A 84 -6.95 -13.10 13.77
N ILE A 85 -7.03 -13.73 12.60
CA ILE A 85 -8.06 -14.74 12.32
C ILE A 85 -9.52 -14.25 12.47
N ALA A 86 -9.74 -12.93 12.61
CA ALA A 86 -10.98 -12.34 13.08
C ALA A 86 -12.20 -12.53 12.17
N LEU A 87 -12.09 -13.32 11.10
CA LEU A 87 -13.22 -13.67 10.25
C LEU A 87 -13.30 -15.17 9.94
N PHE A 88 -13.31 -16.01 10.98
CA PHE A 88 -14.32 -17.07 11.07
C PHE A 88 -15.41 -16.67 12.10
N PRO A 89 -16.14 -15.54 11.97
CA PRO A 89 -17.08 -15.10 13.02
C PRO A 89 -18.27 -16.05 13.14
N ASP A 90 -18.48 -16.85 12.09
CA ASP A 90 -19.56 -17.82 11.95
C ASP A 90 -19.11 -19.25 12.33
N PHE A 91 -17.89 -19.44 12.85
CA PHE A 91 -17.49 -20.75 13.37
C PHE A 91 -18.03 -20.93 14.81
N PRO A 92 -18.88 -21.95 15.04
CA PRO A 92 -19.64 -22.05 16.28
C PRO A 92 -18.80 -22.43 17.52
N ASP A 93 -17.59 -22.97 17.35
CA ASP A 93 -16.77 -23.50 18.45
C ASP A 93 -15.27 -23.13 18.32
N PRO A 94 -14.83 -22.01 18.94
CA PRO A 94 -13.43 -21.59 18.93
C PRO A 94 -12.43 -22.62 19.50
N ALA A 95 -12.89 -23.60 20.31
CA ALA A 95 -12.02 -24.62 20.88
C ALA A 95 -11.49 -25.63 19.83
N ARG A 96 -12.05 -25.60 18.61
CA ARG A 96 -11.63 -26.44 17.47
C ARG A 96 -10.68 -25.72 16.52
N ILE A 97 -10.12 -24.58 16.91
CA ILE A 97 -9.14 -23.83 16.12
C ILE A 97 -7.76 -24.00 16.76
N VAL A 98 -6.79 -24.44 15.96
CA VAL A 98 -5.39 -24.60 16.35
C VAL A 98 -4.51 -23.76 15.46
N LEU A 99 -3.60 -23.01 16.07
CA LEU A 99 -2.57 -22.29 15.33
C LEU A 99 -1.34 -23.18 15.21
N LEU A 100 -0.66 -23.13 14.08
CA LEU A 100 0.52 -23.93 13.80
C LEU A 100 1.67 -23.03 13.35
N ASP A 101 2.90 -23.42 13.68
CA ASP A 101 4.10 -22.74 13.20
C ASP A 101 4.15 -22.75 11.67
N HIS A 102 4.58 -21.64 11.09
CA HIS A 102 4.64 -21.45 9.65
C HIS A 102 5.56 -22.49 8.97
N HIS A 103 6.77 -22.68 9.49
CA HIS A 103 7.73 -23.64 8.93
C HIS A 103 7.31 -25.09 9.19
N LEU A 104 6.59 -25.35 10.27
CA LEU A 104 5.93 -26.63 10.52
C LEU A 104 4.87 -26.93 9.47
N GLY A 105 4.07 -25.93 9.08
CA GLY A 105 3.11 -26.04 7.99
C GLY A 105 3.79 -26.45 6.69
N HIS A 106 4.90 -25.78 6.34
CA HIS A 106 5.72 -26.10 5.17
C HIS A 106 6.26 -27.53 5.24
N ALA A 107 6.90 -27.88 6.35
CA ALA A 107 7.50 -29.20 6.54
C ALA A 107 6.46 -30.32 6.49
N ALA A 108 5.31 -30.13 7.13
CA ALA A 108 4.18 -31.06 7.07
C ALA A 108 3.60 -31.17 5.66
N GLY A 109 3.43 -30.04 4.97
CA GLY A 109 2.95 -29.95 3.60
C GLY A 109 3.87 -30.63 2.59
N ALA A 110 5.18 -30.76 2.88
CA ALA A 110 6.10 -31.52 2.06
C ALA A 110 6.19 -32.99 2.47
N PHE A 111 6.37 -33.30 3.76
CA PHE A 111 6.58 -34.68 4.22
C PHE A 111 5.31 -35.54 4.18
N LEU A 112 4.19 -35.05 4.73
CA LEU A 112 2.98 -35.86 4.91
C LEU A 112 2.33 -36.33 3.60
N PRO A 113 2.33 -35.54 2.50
CA PRO A 113 1.86 -36.04 1.22
C PRO A 113 2.96 -36.71 0.37
N SER A 114 4.22 -36.74 0.83
CA SER A 114 5.30 -37.43 0.14
C SER A 114 5.07 -38.94 0.12
N PRO A 115 5.71 -39.69 -0.80
CA PRO A 115 5.66 -41.15 -0.79
C PRO A 115 6.57 -41.80 0.26
N PHE A 116 7.34 -41.02 1.04
CA PHE A 116 8.40 -41.56 1.91
C PHE A 116 7.89 -41.88 3.32
N ASP A 117 8.32 -43.01 3.87
CA ASP A 117 8.11 -43.36 5.27
C ASP A 117 9.11 -42.66 6.21
N GLU A 118 10.26 -42.23 5.69
CA GLU A 118 11.30 -41.48 6.39
C GLU A 118 11.95 -40.50 5.40
N ALA A 119 12.12 -39.25 5.78
CA ALA A 119 12.80 -38.24 4.97
C ALA A 119 13.44 -37.14 5.81
N ALA A 120 14.56 -36.62 5.32
CA ALA A 120 15.04 -35.32 5.73
C ALA A 120 14.13 -34.24 5.14
N VAL A 121 13.85 -33.18 5.88
CA VAL A 121 13.00 -32.07 5.43
C VAL A 121 13.77 -30.77 5.49
N LEU A 122 13.77 -30.05 4.37
CA LEU A 122 14.43 -28.78 4.17
C LEU A 122 13.38 -27.71 3.82
N THR A 123 13.04 -26.86 4.78
CA THR A 123 12.18 -25.69 4.55
C THR A 123 13.05 -24.47 4.33
N VAL A 124 12.92 -23.81 3.16
CA VAL A 124 13.69 -22.60 2.81
C VAL A 124 12.72 -21.51 2.38
N ASP A 125 12.65 -20.44 3.16
CA ASP A 125 11.69 -19.36 2.94
C ASP A 125 12.30 -17.97 3.13
N ALA A 126 11.53 -16.93 2.77
CA ALA A 126 11.90 -15.54 3.03
C ALA A 126 11.89 -15.26 4.55
N SER A 127 10.80 -15.60 5.22
CA SER A 127 10.64 -15.50 6.68
C SER A 127 9.42 -16.32 7.12
N GLY A 128 9.50 -16.98 8.26
CA GLY A 128 8.36 -17.60 8.93
C GLY A 128 7.58 -16.62 9.82
N GLY A 129 6.63 -17.17 10.58
CA GLY A 129 5.76 -16.40 11.46
C GLY A 129 6.41 -15.88 12.74
N ILE A 130 6.01 -14.68 13.17
CA ILE A 130 6.30 -14.15 14.52
C ILE A 130 5.15 -14.58 15.44
N ALA A 131 5.46 -15.32 16.51
CA ALA A 131 4.46 -15.68 17.52
C ALA A 131 3.92 -14.40 18.21
N PRO A 132 2.59 -14.15 18.19
CA PRO A 132 2.02 -12.94 18.74
C PRO A 132 2.05 -12.88 20.27
N LEU A 133 2.01 -11.64 20.78
CA LEU A 133 1.76 -11.33 22.18
C LEU A 133 0.25 -11.44 22.45
N VAL A 134 -0.25 -12.66 22.71
CA VAL A 134 -1.69 -12.91 22.93
C VAL A 134 -2.11 -12.56 24.36
N PRO A 135 -3.07 -11.62 24.57
CA PRO A 135 -3.52 -11.21 25.91
C PRO A 135 -4.42 -12.23 26.64
N ASP A 136 -4.98 -13.21 25.93
CA ASP A 136 -5.95 -14.18 26.45
C ASP A 136 -5.53 -15.62 26.10
N ARG A 137 -4.55 -16.14 26.86
CA ARG A 137 -3.83 -17.40 26.58
C ARG A 137 -4.65 -18.68 26.79
N GLY A 138 -5.81 -18.59 27.45
CA GLY A 138 -6.67 -19.75 27.73
C GLY A 138 -7.55 -20.19 26.55
N ARG A 139 -7.51 -19.46 25.42
CA ARG A 139 -8.48 -19.59 24.32
C ARG A 139 -7.92 -20.08 22.97
N TRP A 140 -6.60 -20.14 22.81
CA TRP A 140 -5.98 -20.33 21.49
C TRP A 140 -4.85 -21.36 21.60
N GLY A 141 -5.10 -22.55 21.05
CA GLY A 141 -4.25 -23.72 21.18
C GLY A 141 -3.00 -23.69 20.31
N PHE A 142 -1.93 -24.26 20.90
CA PHE A 142 -0.63 -24.68 20.35
C PHE A 142 0.18 -23.62 19.55
N VAL A 143 1.41 -23.36 20.00
CA VAL A 143 2.43 -22.64 19.22
C VAL A 143 3.72 -23.44 19.38
N PRO A 144 4.17 -24.19 18.35
CA PRO A 144 5.45 -24.86 18.40
C PRO A 144 6.59 -23.83 18.27
N GLY A 145 6.90 -23.21 19.41
CA GLY A 145 8.04 -22.30 19.62
C GLY A 145 8.43 -22.18 21.10
N ASP A 146 7.69 -22.82 22.00
CA ASP A 146 7.96 -22.77 23.42
C ASP A 146 9.30 -23.45 23.76
N LEU A 147 10.25 -22.66 24.29
CA LEU A 147 11.50 -23.12 24.88
C LEU A 147 11.27 -24.21 25.94
N ALA A 148 10.13 -24.20 26.65
CA ALA A 148 9.77 -25.25 27.60
C ALA A 148 9.34 -26.57 26.92
N PHE A 149 8.80 -26.53 25.70
CA PHE A 149 8.50 -27.72 24.89
C PHE A 149 9.78 -28.35 24.34
N ARG A 150 10.74 -27.50 23.88
CA ARG A 150 12.10 -27.93 23.50
C ARG A 150 12.89 -28.48 24.70
N ALA A 151 12.74 -27.89 25.89
CA ALA A 151 13.42 -28.33 27.13
C ALA A 151 12.86 -29.61 27.77
N ARG A 152 11.66 -30.06 27.40
CA ARG A 152 11.04 -31.29 27.92
C ARG A 152 11.34 -32.56 27.09
N GLY A 153 12.18 -32.46 26.05
CA GLY A 153 12.64 -33.63 25.28
C GLY A 153 11.63 -34.19 24.27
N TYR A 154 10.60 -33.43 23.90
CA TYR A 154 9.57 -33.87 22.95
C TYR A 154 10.00 -33.80 21.47
N SER A 155 11.25 -33.44 21.16
CA SER A 155 11.82 -33.57 19.81
C SER A 155 12.01 -35.04 19.37
N ALA A 156 11.64 -36.02 20.20
CA ALA A 156 11.70 -37.45 19.90
C ALA A 156 10.51 -38.20 20.51
N ALA A 157 9.29 -37.68 20.35
CA ALA A 157 8.12 -38.37 20.88
C ALA A 157 7.75 -39.58 20.00
N ARG A 158 8.09 -40.79 20.46
CA ARG A 158 7.62 -42.09 19.93
C ARG A 158 6.10 -42.33 20.08
N ARG A 159 5.35 -41.32 20.52
CA ARG A 159 3.91 -41.41 20.80
C ARG A 159 3.23 -40.11 20.36
N HIS A 160 2.18 -40.23 19.56
CA HIS A 160 1.34 -39.10 19.16
C HIS A 160 0.86 -38.36 20.41
N PRO A 161 1.20 -37.07 20.60
CA PRO A 161 0.61 -36.28 21.67
C PRO A 161 -0.90 -36.18 21.42
N THR A 162 -1.71 -36.38 22.45
CA THR A 162 -3.17 -36.27 22.28
C THR A 162 -3.55 -34.80 22.09
N ALA A 163 -4.70 -34.53 21.46
CA ALA A 163 -5.24 -33.17 21.39
C ALA A 163 -5.34 -32.52 22.79
N ALA A 164 -5.65 -33.31 23.82
CA ALA A 164 -5.69 -32.84 25.20
C ALA A 164 -4.29 -32.42 25.73
N ASP A 165 -3.23 -33.16 25.39
CA ASP A 165 -1.85 -32.83 25.80
C ASP A 165 -1.38 -31.51 25.17
N LEU A 166 -1.77 -31.25 23.92
CA LEU A 166 -1.37 -30.05 23.17
C LEU A 166 -2.19 -28.82 23.55
N LEU A 167 -3.47 -28.99 23.86
CA LEU A 167 -4.34 -27.94 24.38
C LEU A 167 -3.99 -27.56 25.84
N ALA A 168 -3.38 -28.47 26.60
CA ALA A 168 -2.96 -28.24 27.99
C ALA A 168 -1.54 -27.68 28.14
N ALA A 169 -0.77 -27.57 27.05
CA ALA A 169 0.58 -27.00 27.09
C ALA A 169 0.51 -25.49 27.35
N GLU A 170 1.00 -25.03 28.52
CA GLU A 170 1.13 -23.60 28.81
C GLU A 170 2.31 -23.01 28.01
N PRO A 171 2.09 -21.97 27.18
CA PRO A 171 3.18 -21.27 26.51
C PRO A 171 4.01 -20.53 27.56
N ALA A 172 5.27 -20.92 27.77
CA ALA A 172 6.15 -20.25 28.72
C ALA A 172 6.25 -18.74 28.42
N ALA A 173 6.26 -17.95 29.49
CA ALA A 173 6.20 -16.50 29.47
C ALA A 173 7.52 -15.84 29.02
N ASP A 174 7.82 -15.82 27.71
CA ASP A 174 8.68 -14.77 27.10
C ASP A 174 8.59 -14.69 25.55
N ALA A 175 7.38 -14.72 24.98
CA ALA A 175 7.16 -14.47 23.54
C ALA A 175 7.29 -12.96 23.16
N ARG A 176 8.33 -12.29 23.66
CA ARG A 176 8.70 -10.95 23.20
C ARG A 176 9.60 -11.09 21.96
N ASN A 177 8.98 -10.98 20.77
CA ASN A 177 9.63 -10.96 19.47
C ASN A 177 10.52 -12.18 19.18
N TYR A 178 9.92 -13.28 18.72
CA TYR A 178 10.71 -14.32 18.08
C TYR A 178 11.29 -13.77 16.75
N PRO A 179 12.60 -13.90 16.50
CA PRO A 179 13.15 -13.65 15.17
C PRO A 179 12.55 -14.69 14.20
N ALA A 180 11.96 -14.22 13.09
CA ALA A 180 11.38 -15.10 12.07
C ALA A 180 12.44 -16.09 11.56
N GLU A 181 12.08 -17.37 11.45
CA GLU A 181 12.95 -18.39 10.87
C GLU A 181 13.00 -18.21 9.34
N SER A 182 14.11 -18.48 8.67
CA SER A 182 14.18 -18.54 7.19
C SER A 182 14.62 -19.90 6.68
N LEU A 183 15.12 -20.75 7.57
CA LEU A 183 15.57 -22.10 7.27
C LEU A 183 15.19 -23.04 8.41
N THR A 184 14.59 -24.18 8.08
CA THR A 184 14.37 -25.27 9.04
C THR A 184 14.85 -26.58 8.43
N LEU A 185 15.64 -27.30 9.23
CA LEU A 185 16.22 -28.60 8.95
C LEU A 185 15.59 -29.61 9.89
N GLY A 186 15.09 -30.72 9.37
CA GLY A 186 14.52 -31.74 10.23
C GLY A 186 14.57 -33.15 9.66
N HIS A 187 14.22 -34.10 10.51
CA HIS A 187 14.14 -35.52 10.18
C HIS A 187 12.78 -36.09 10.54
N PHE A 188 12.12 -36.73 9.59
CA PHE A 188 10.71 -37.03 9.68
C PHE A 188 10.50 -38.50 9.38
N VAL A 189 9.79 -39.19 10.28
CA VAL A 189 9.48 -40.62 10.17
C VAL A 189 7.98 -40.81 10.39
N ARG A 190 7.31 -41.52 9.49
CA ARG A 190 5.89 -41.84 9.62
C ARG A 190 5.67 -42.72 10.85
N GLY A 191 4.67 -42.35 11.66
CA GLY A 191 4.34 -43.01 12.92
C GLY A 191 5.04 -42.38 14.14
N GLU A 192 5.99 -41.47 13.91
CA GLU A 192 6.63 -40.67 14.96
C GLU A 192 6.38 -39.17 14.72
N VAL A 193 6.58 -38.34 15.75
CA VAL A 193 6.36 -36.88 15.65
C VAL A 193 7.48 -36.22 14.82
N LEU A 194 7.14 -35.18 14.07
CA LEU A 194 8.05 -34.35 13.27
C LEU A 194 9.23 -33.83 14.12
N VAL A 195 10.47 -34.12 13.71
CA VAL A 195 11.67 -33.70 14.46
C VAL A 195 12.35 -32.54 13.76
N GLY A 196 12.31 -31.36 14.39
CA GLY A 196 13.21 -30.27 14.03
C GLY A 196 14.61 -30.53 14.57
N LEU A 197 15.62 -30.47 13.70
CA LEU A 197 17.03 -30.61 14.04
C LEU A 197 17.69 -29.24 14.28
N GLU A 198 17.45 -28.30 13.36
CA GLU A 198 18.08 -26.98 13.37
C GLU A 198 17.15 -25.96 12.69
N SER A 199 17.10 -24.74 13.23
CA SER A 199 16.42 -23.59 12.61
C SER A 199 17.37 -22.41 12.54
N ARG A 200 17.23 -21.58 11.51
CA ARG A 200 18.03 -20.36 11.34
C ARG A 200 17.17 -19.15 11.11
N LEU A 201 17.68 -18.02 11.56
CA LEU A 201 16.98 -16.75 11.59
C LEU A 201 17.00 -16.06 10.23
N ALA A 202 16.00 -15.22 10.01
CA ALA A 202 15.81 -14.48 8.77
C ALA A 202 16.96 -13.55 8.40
N GLU A 203 17.88 -13.19 9.31
CA GLU A 203 19.09 -12.42 8.98
C GLU A 203 19.98 -13.05 7.90
N SER A 204 19.89 -14.37 7.72
CA SER A 204 20.56 -15.11 6.65
C SER A 204 19.59 -15.63 5.59
N SER A 205 18.45 -14.95 5.41
CA SER A 205 17.39 -15.38 4.50
C SER A 205 17.84 -15.41 3.05
N LEU A 206 17.84 -16.62 2.48
CA LEU A 206 18.05 -16.85 1.06
C LEU A 206 16.86 -16.33 0.23
N GLY A 207 15.64 -16.40 0.78
CA GLY A 207 14.44 -15.89 0.12
C GLY A 207 14.49 -14.38 -0.08
N TYR A 208 14.86 -13.61 0.95
CA TYR A 208 15.01 -12.15 0.82
C TYR A 208 16.14 -11.76 -0.12
N LEU A 209 17.30 -12.43 -0.06
CA LEU A 209 18.40 -12.16 -1.00
C LEU A 209 17.98 -12.40 -2.46
N TYR A 210 17.23 -13.47 -2.71
CA TYR A 210 16.79 -13.81 -4.06
C TYR A 210 15.68 -12.87 -4.56
N ALA A 211 14.71 -12.55 -3.70
CA ALA A 211 13.62 -11.62 -3.98
C ALA A 211 14.14 -10.20 -4.26
N ILE A 212 15.09 -9.68 -3.47
CA ILE A 212 15.64 -8.35 -3.71
C ILE A 212 16.45 -8.29 -5.02
N GLY A 213 17.09 -9.39 -5.42
CA GLY A 213 17.75 -9.51 -6.72
C GLY A 213 16.75 -9.51 -7.88
N ALA A 214 15.62 -10.20 -7.73
CA ALA A 214 14.53 -10.16 -8.71
C ALA A 214 13.94 -8.74 -8.83
N HIS A 215 13.73 -8.08 -7.70
CA HIS A 215 13.27 -6.70 -7.64
C HIS A 215 14.30 -5.71 -8.25
N PHE A 216 15.60 -5.93 -8.05
CA PHE A 216 16.68 -5.14 -8.67
C PHE A 216 16.66 -5.24 -10.20
N LEU A 217 16.18 -6.35 -10.74
CA LEU A 217 15.95 -6.54 -12.18
C LEU A 217 14.50 -6.25 -12.60
N SER A 218 13.67 -5.66 -11.74
CA SER A 218 12.24 -5.39 -11.99
C SER A 218 11.49 -6.59 -12.57
N MET A 219 11.66 -7.77 -11.96
CA MET A 219 11.01 -9.00 -12.38
C MET A 219 10.68 -9.89 -11.18
N GLU A 220 10.00 -11.01 -11.45
CA GLU A 220 9.65 -12.02 -10.44
C GLU A 220 10.80 -13.03 -10.28
N GLU A 221 10.84 -13.71 -9.13
CA GLU A 221 11.88 -14.66 -8.74
C GLU A 221 12.03 -15.81 -9.75
N GLY A 222 10.90 -16.33 -10.23
CA GLY A 222 10.88 -17.36 -11.28
C GLY A 222 11.39 -16.84 -12.64
N SER A 223 11.16 -15.56 -12.95
CA SER A 223 11.71 -14.93 -14.15
C SER A 223 13.22 -14.73 -14.03
N LEU A 224 13.73 -14.37 -12.85
CA LEU A 224 15.16 -14.29 -12.58
C LEU A 224 15.83 -15.66 -12.75
N MET A 225 15.20 -16.73 -12.24
CA MET A 225 15.68 -18.10 -12.44
C MET A 225 15.75 -18.46 -13.93
N GLY A 226 14.73 -18.10 -14.71
CA GLY A 226 14.73 -18.31 -16.16
C GLY A 226 15.81 -17.49 -16.88
N LEU A 227 16.02 -16.24 -16.44
CA LEU A 227 17.03 -15.35 -17.01
C LEU A 227 18.46 -15.84 -16.74
N ALA A 228 18.70 -16.45 -15.57
CA ALA A 228 20.00 -17.00 -15.19
C ALA A 228 20.54 -18.04 -16.19
N GLY A 229 19.65 -18.75 -16.90
CA GLY A 229 20.01 -19.72 -17.95
C GLY A 229 20.68 -19.09 -19.19
N TYR A 230 20.61 -17.77 -19.34
CA TYR A 230 21.27 -17.03 -20.44
C TYR A 230 22.64 -16.46 -20.03
N GLY A 231 23.01 -16.54 -18.75
CA GLY A 231 24.31 -16.06 -18.26
C GLY A 231 25.37 -17.16 -18.15
N GLY A 232 26.53 -16.79 -17.63
CA GLY A 232 27.66 -17.68 -17.36
C GLY A 232 28.58 -17.10 -16.27
N PRO A 233 29.59 -17.86 -15.80
CA PRO A 233 30.57 -17.38 -14.82
C PRO A 233 31.17 -16.03 -15.23
N ASN A 234 31.22 -15.08 -14.31
CA ASN A 234 31.59 -13.70 -14.63
C ASN A 234 32.18 -12.96 -13.40
N GLU A 235 32.34 -11.65 -13.51
CA GLU A 235 32.98 -10.82 -12.49
C GLU A 235 32.14 -10.63 -11.21
N PHE A 236 30.82 -10.84 -11.29
CA PHE A 236 29.90 -10.70 -10.15
C PHE A 236 29.96 -11.89 -9.18
N ASP A 237 30.51 -13.04 -9.59
CA ASP A 237 30.61 -14.27 -8.79
C ASP A 237 31.32 -14.00 -7.46
N ALA A 238 32.43 -13.25 -7.51
CA ALA A 238 33.21 -12.89 -6.32
C ALA A 238 32.43 -11.95 -5.37
N ALA A 239 31.59 -11.07 -5.93
CA ALA A 239 30.76 -10.18 -5.13
C ALA A 239 29.65 -10.96 -4.41
N PHE A 240 28.96 -11.88 -5.10
CA PHE A 240 27.96 -12.73 -4.47
C PHE A 240 28.55 -13.69 -3.44
N ALA A 241 29.79 -14.19 -3.64
CA ALA A 241 30.51 -14.94 -2.62
C ALA A 241 30.84 -14.09 -1.37
N ALA A 242 31.09 -12.78 -1.53
CA ALA A 242 31.29 -11.85 -0.42
C ALA A 242 29.99 -11.40 0.26
N ILE A 243 28.87 -11.42 -0.48
CA ILE A 243 27.52 -11.11 0.01
C ILE A 243 26.99 -12.24 0.88
N LEU A 244 27.03 -13.48 0.39
CA LEU A 244 26.55 -14.67 1.09
C LEU A 244 27.75 -15.58 1.36
N THR A 245 28.16 -15.73 2.61
CA THR A 245 29.24 -16.64 3.02
C THR A 245 28.66 -17.99 3.44
N LEU A 246 29.31 -19.08 3.01
CA LEU A 246 29.04 -20.44 3.48
C LEU A 246 29.99 -20.75 4.65
N GLU A 247 29.45 -21.22 5.77
CA GLU A 247 30.18 -21.47 7.01
C GLU A 247 30.15 -22.96 7.35
N ASN A 248 30.97 -23.42 8.29
CA ASN A 248 30.98 -24.85 8.63
C ASN A 248 29.63 -25.33 9.20
N GLY A 249 29.32 -26.62 9.05
CA GLY A 249 28.06 -27.20 9.56
C GLY A 249 26.83 -26.70 8.80
N GLY A 250 26.97 -26.50 7.49
CA GLY A 250 25.91 -25.99 6.63
C GLY A 250 25.63 -24.50 6.81
N GLY A 251 26.36 -23.76 7.66
CA GLY A 251 26.06 -22.38 8.09
C GLY A 251 26.00 -21.36 6.95
N LEU A 252 25.21 -20.30 7.12
CA LEU A 252 25.04 -19.23 6.14
C LEU A 252 25.10 -17.87 6.82
N ARG A 253 25.83 -16.93 6.22
CA ARG A 253 25.91 -15.55 6.71
C ARG A 253 25.81 -14.54 5.57
N LEU A 254 24.83 -13.65 5.65
CA LEU A 254 24.75 -12.48 4.79
C LEU A 254 25.60 -11.34 5.34
N ASN A 255 26.27 -10.63 4.44
CA ASN A 255 27.15 -9.53 4.79
C ASN A 255 26.35 -8.21 4.87
N PRO A 256 26.20 -7.61 6.08
CA PRO A 256 25.42 -6.39 6.27
C PRO A 256 26.01 -5.16 5.58
N ASP A 257 27.27 -5.21 5.15
CA ASP A 257 27.92 -4.12 4.39
C ASP A 257 27.41 -4.04 2.93
N TRP A 258 26.73 -5.07 2.44
CA TRP A 258 26.17 -5.12 1.09
C TRP A 258 24.66 -4.95 1.06
N LEU A 259 23.97 -5.63 1.96
CA LEU A 259 22.52 -5.51 2.11
C LEU A 259 22.13 -5.70 3.58
N ARG A 260 21.08 -5.01 4.00
CA ARG A 260 20.55 -5.16 5.36
C ARG A 260 19.04 -5.03 5.36
N PHE A 261 18.37 -6.16 5.53
CA PHE A 261 16.91 -6.24 5.76
C PHE A 261 16.56 -6.59 7.21
N TRP A 262 17.52 -6.56 8.14
CA TRP A 262 17.33 -6.83 9.57
C TRP A 262 18.03 -5.82 10.48
N SER A 263 17.59 -5.71 11.73
CA SER A 263 18.24 -4.93 12.78
C SER A 263 18.08 -5.61 14.13
N GLY A 264 19.20 -6.05 14.72
CA GLY A 264 19.17 -6.92 15.88
C GLY A 264 18.49 -8.24 15.54
N ASP A 265 17.48 -8.60 16.30
CA ASP A 265 16.63 -9.80 16.15
C ASP A 265 15.40 -9.57 15.25
N ARG A 266 15.30 -8.44 14.53
CA ARG A 266 14.10 -8.06 13.79
C ARG A 266 14.34 -7.88 12.30
N VAL A 267 13.40 -8.37 11.48
CA VAL A 267 13.28 -8.01 10.08
C VAL A 267 12.76 -6.57 9.96
N LEU A 268 13.35 -5.78 9.07
CA LEU A 268 12.96 -4.39 8.80
C LEU A 268 11.62 -4.34 8.05
N GLU A 269 10.85 -3.27 8.26
CA GLU A 269 9.64 -2.99 7.46
C GLU A 269 10.03 -2.91 5.98
N ASP A 270 9.32 -3.60 5.06
CA ASP A 270 9.69 -3.69 3.63
C ASP A 270 11.13 -4.26 3.39
N PRO A 271 11.34 -5.56 3.65
CA PRO A 271 12.65 -6.21 3.55
C PRO A 271 13.16 -6.39 2.11
N VAL A 272 12.29 -6.27 1.10
CA VAL A 272 12.62 -6.44 -0.34
C VAL A 272 12.78 -5.08 -1.04
N SER A 273 12.88 -3.98 -0.29
CA SER A 273 13.13 -2.64 -0.83
C SER A 273 14.55 -2.50 -1.37
N LEU A 274 14.73 -1.86 -2.53
CA LEU A 274 16.08 -1.50 -3.02
C LEU A 274 16.83 -0.55 -2.07
N SER A 275 16.11 0.12 -1.16
CA SER A 275 16.72 0.92 -0.08
C SER A 275 17.50 0.08 0.94
N ARG A 276 17.36 -1.26 0.92
CA ARG A 276 18.12 -2.20 1.76
C ARG A 276 19.52 -2.48 1.22
N LEU A 277 19.83 -2.04 -0.01
CA LEU A 277 21.11 -2.25 -0.67
C LEU A 277 22.09 -1.12 -0.34
N ALA A 278 23.32 -1.46 0.02
CA ALA A 278 24.37 -0.48 0.29
C ALA A 278 24.88 0.17 -1.01
N PRO A 279 25.47 1.38 -0.97
CA PRO A 279 26.05 2.03 -2.15
C PRO A 279 26.98 1.13 -2.98
N ARG A 280 27.78 0.31 -2.30
CA ARG A 280 28.70 -0.66 -2.92
C ARG A 280 27.99 -1.68 -3.82
N TRP A 281 26.74 -2.02 -3.53
CA TRP A 281 25.94 -2.86 -4.41
C TRP A 281 25.80 -2.21 -5.79
N PHE A 282 25.41 -0.94 -5.83
CA PHE A 282 25.22 -0.19 -7.08
C PHE A 282 26.54 0.12 -7.78
N GLU A 283 27.63 0.30 -7.03
CA GLU A 283 28.98 0.43 -7.60
C GLU A 283 29.42 -0.87 -8.31
N THR A 284 29.00 -2.03 -7.79
CA THR A 284 29.40 -3.34 -8.29
C THR A 284 28.50 -3.81 -9.44
N PHE A 285 27.18 -3.72 -9.28
CA PHE A 285 26.20 -4.28 -10.22
C PHE A 285 25.56 -3.22 -11.13
N GLY A 286 25.85 -1.93 -10.90
CA GLY A 286 25.23 -0.81 -11.59
C GLY A 286 23.85 -0.45 -11.04
N ALA A 287 23.10 0.35 -11.81
CA ALA A 287 21.75 0.76 -11.43
C ALA A 287 20.75 -0.40 -11.58
N ALA A 288 19.70 -0.38 -10.74
CA ALA A 288 18.57 -1.29 -10.88
C ALA A 288 17.88 -1.08 -12.24
N ARG A 289 17.42 -2.17 -12.86
CA ARG A 289 16.75 -2.13 -14.16
C ARG A 289 15.34 -1.54 -13.99
N ALA A 290 14.94 -0.60 -14.83
CA ALA A 290 13.55 -0.15 -14.89
C ALA A 290 12.65 -1.19 -15.60
N PRO A 291 11.35 -1.31 -15.26
CA PRO A 291 10.48 -2.35 -15.82
C PRO A 291 10.43 -2.39 -17.34
N ASP A 292 10.50 -1.23 -18.00
CA ASP A 292 10.41 -1.02 -19.44
C ASP A 292 11.76 -1.10 -20.19
N GLU A 293 12.88 -1.17 -19.46
CA GLU A 293 14.20 -1.30 -20.09
C GLU A 293 14.43 -2.71 -20.67
N PRO A 294 15.09 -2.83 -21.84
CA PRO A 294 15.40 -4.14 -22.39
C PRO A 294 16.36 -4.91 -21.48
N ILE A 295 16.20 -6.23 -21.42
CA ILE A 295 17.14 -7.12 -20.71
C ILE A 295 18.50 -7.08 -21.40
N THR A 296 19.55 -6.80 -20.64
CA THR A 296 20.93 -6.66 -21.12
C THR A 296 21.79 -7.88 -20.78
N ALA A 297 23.00 -7.96 -21.35
CA ALA A 297 23.98 -8.99 -20.99
C ALA A 297 24.41 -8.90 -19.51
N ARG A 298 24.46 -7.69 -18.95
CA ARG A 298 24.72 -7.46 -17.51
C ARG A 298 23.65 -8.12 -16.65
N ASP A 299 22.37 -7.98 -17.04
CA ASP A 299 21.25 -8.55 -16.27
C ASP A 299 21.28 -10.09 -16.31
N GLN A 300 21.68 -10.67 -17.45
CA GLN A 300 21.90 -12.12 -17.59
C GLN A 300 23.03 -12.61 -16.69
N GLN A 301 24.16 -11.88 -16.64
CA GLN A 301 25.30 -12.18 -15.77
C GLN A 301 24.96 -12.03 -14.29
N PHE A 302 24.25 -10.96 -13.93
CA PHE A 302 23.77 -10.76 -12.56
C PHE A 302 22.83 -11.90 -12.13
N ALA A 303 21.84 -12.22 -12.97
CA ALA A 303 20.90 -13.31 -12.69
C ALA A 303 21.62 -14.65 -12.55
N TRP A 304 22.59 -14.96 -13.41
CA TRP A 304 23.44 -16.14 -13.29
C TRP A 304 24.16 -16.16 -11.93
N SER A 305 24.76 -15.05 -11.51
CA SER A 305 25.65 -15.03 -10.34
C SER A 305 24.87 -15.18 -9.04
N LEU A 306 23.72 -14.52 -8.96
CA LEU A 306 22.81 -14.68 -7.83
C LEU A 306 22.25 -16.11 -7.77
N GLN A 307 21.75 -16.62 -8.90
CA GLN A 307 21.22 -17.98 -8.99
C GLN A 307 22.29 -19.01 -8.63
N HIS A 308 23.50 -18.86 -9.16
CA HIS A 308 24.60 -19.77 -8.87
C HIS A 308 24.97 -19.76 -7.40
N ARG A 309 25.02 -18.58 -6.78
CA ARG A 309 25.33 -18.47 -5.35
C ARG A 309 24.23 -19.07 -4.47
N LEU A 310 22.96 -18.92 -4.86
CA LEU A 310 21.83 -19.57 -4.19
C LEU A 310 21.95 -21.10 -4.27
N GLU A 311 22.30 -21.64 -5.43
CA GLU A 311 22.48 -23.09 -5.62
C GLU A 311 23.58 -23.66 -4.73
N GLU A 312 24.74 -23.01 -4.66
CA GLU A 312 25.84 -23.42 -3.77
C GLU A 312 25.41 -23.42 -2.30
N ALA A 313 24.69 -22.39 -1.88
CA ALA A 313 24.18 -22.29 -0.52
C ALA A 313 23.18 -23.40 -0.17
N LEU A 314 22.26 -23.70 -1.09
CA LEU A 314 21.27 -24.75 -0.91
C LEU A 314 21.90 -26.15 -0.90
N VAL A 315 22.87 -26.43 -1.79
CA VAL A 315 23.65 -27.69 -1.77
C VAL A 315 24.41 -27.83 -0.46
N HIS A 316 25.04 -26.74 0.00
CA HIS A 316 25.81 -26.73 1.24
C HIS A 316 24.95 -27.05 2.47
N VAL A 317 23.78 -26.43 2.57
CA VAL A 317 22.80 -26.70 3.63
C VAL A 317 22.27 -28.14 3.53
N ALA A 318 21.91 -28.60 2.33
CA ALA A 318 21.37 -29.94 2.13
C ALA A 318 22.41 -31.04 2.41
N ALA A 319 23.69 -30.82 2.09
CA ALA A 319 24.77 -31.74 2.43
C ALA A 319 24.90 -31.91 3.95
N HIS A 320 24.85 -30.82 4.71
CA HIS A 320 24.84 -30.88 6.18
C HIS A 320 23.62 -31.62 6.71
N LEU A 321 22.44 -31.36 6.15
CA LEU A 321 21.22 -32.08 6.52
C LEU A 321 21.33 -33.59 6.24
N PHE A 322 21.91 -33.97 5.11
CA PHE A 322 22.19 -35.37 4.81
C PHE A 322 23.15 -35.97 5.85
N ASP A 323 24.23 -35.26 6.19
CA ASP A 323 25.19 -35.73 7.20
C ASP A 323 24.53 -35.97 8.57
N GLN A 324 23.56 -35.12 8.95
CA GLN A 324 22.82 -35.27 10.20
C GLN A 324 21.79 -36.41 10.19
N THR A 325 21.16 -36.69 9.06
CA THR A 325 20.01 -37.62 8.97
C THR A 325 20.35 -38.98 8.41
N GLN A 326 21.33 -39.03 7.50
CA GLN A 326 21.65 -40.18 6.65
C GLN A 326 20.44 -40.72 5.86
N SER A 327 19.37 -39.93 5.74
CA SER A 327 18.18 -40.32 4.98
C SER A 327 18.46 -40.25 3.48
N PRO A 328 18.10 -41.28 2.69
CA PRO A 328 18.20 -41.21 1.23
C PRO A 328 17.11 -40.33 0.61
N ASN A 329 16.09 -39.94 1.39
CA ASN A 329 14.93 -39.17 0.92
C ASN A 329 14.98 -37.74 1.45
N LEU A 330 14.70 -36.78 0.58
CA LEU A 330 14.59 -35.35 0.88
C LEU A 330 13.20 -34.83 0.52
N CYS A 331 12.57 -34.12 1.44
CA CYS A 331 11.42 -33.27 1.16
C CYS A 331 11.85 -31.79 1.21
N VAL A 332 11.45 -30.99 0.22
CA VAL A 332 11.74 -29.55 0.18
C VAL A 332 10.44 -28.75 0.23
N ALA A 333 10.45 -27.67 1.02
CA ALA A 333 9.33 -26.75 1.23
C ALA A 333 9.80 -25.27 1.30
N GLY A 334 8.85 -24.34 1.38
CA GLY A 334 9.09 -22.89 1.38
C GLY A 334 9.26 -22.34 -0.04
N GLY A 335 9.04 -21.03 -0.23
CA GLY A 335 9.00 -20.41 -1.55
C GLY A 335 10.29 -20.59 -2.38
N VAL A 336 11.45 -20.65 -1.72
CA VAL A 336 12.75 -20.91 -2.39
C VAL A 336 12.85 -22.36 -2.88
N GLY A 337 12.10 -23.29 -2.27
CA GLY A 337 11.99 -24.67 -2.68
C GLY A 337 11.42 -24.87 -4.10
N LEU A 338 10.79 -23.86 -4.68
CA LEU A 338 10.34 -23.86 -6.08
C LEU A 338 11.49 -23.66 -7.09
N ASN A 339 12.72 -23.41 -6.63
CA ASN A 339 13.90 -23.27 -7.49
C ASN A 339 14.36 -24.63 -8.06
N SER A 340 13.76 -25.03 -9.17
CA SER A 340 13.99 -26.34 -9.79
C SER A 340 15.44 -26.61 -10.19
N VAL A 341 16.19 -25.56 -10.55
CA VAL A 341 17.61 -25.67 -10.91
C VAL A 341 18.47 -26.00 -9.69
N ALA A 342 18.22 -25.35 -8.55
CA ALA A 342 18.89 -25.66 -7.29
C ALA A 342 18.53 -27.06 -6.78
N ASN A 343 17.26 -27.47 -6.89
CA ASN A 343 16.81 -28.80 -6.48
C ASN A 343 17.52 -29.94 -7.24
N GLN A 344 17.74 -29.75 -8.55
CA GLN A 344 18.52 -30.70 -9.34
C GLN A 344 19.97 -30.79 -8.85
N LYS A 345 20.58 -29.66 -8.47
CA LYS A 345 21.95 -29.64 -7.95
C LYS A 345 22.06 -30.28 -6.57
N ILE A 346 21.08 -30.08 -5.69
CA ILE A 346 21.01 -30.78 -4.40
C ILE A 346 21.06 -32.29 -4.62
N LEU A 347 20.19 -32.84 -5.47
CA LEU A 347 20.21 -34.28 -5.76
C LEU A 347 21.52 -34.76 -6.39
N ALA A 348 22.14 -33.95 -7.24
CA ALA A 348 23.36 -34.35 -7.94
C ALA A 348 24.62 -34.28 -7.08
N GLN A 349 24.65 -33.44 -6.04
CA GLN A 349 25.87 -33.08 -5.30
C GLN A 349 25.83 -33.44 -3.81
N THR A 350 24.72 -34.00 -3.33
CA THR A 350 24.57 -34.47 -1.94
C THR A 350 24.35 -35.99 -1.92
N GLY A 351 24.14 -36.56 -0.73
CA GLY A 351 23.85 -37.99 -0.57
C GLY A 351 22.40 -38.39 -0.81
N PHE A 352 21.48 -37.44 -1.03
CA PHE A 352 20.07 -37.73 -1.26
C PHE A 352 19.85 -38.42 -2.61
N GLN A 353 19.03 -39.47 -2.62
CA GLN A 353 18.70 -40.26 -3.80
C GLN A 353 17.32 -39.92 -4.36
N ASN A 354 16.40 -39.55 -3.47
CA ASN A 354 15.02 -39.21 -3.82
C ASN A 354 14.68 -37.82 -3.30
N ILE A 355 13.94 -37.04 -4.10
CA ILE A 355 13.41 -35.75 -3.69
C ILE A 355 11.90 -35.72 -3.88
N PHE A 356 11.20 -35.10 -2.94
CA PHE A 356 9.79 -34.75 -3.07
C PHE A 356 9.62 -33.26 -2.79
N ILE A 357 8.91 -32.58 -3.68
CA ILE A 357 8.61 -31.15 -3.57
C ILE A 357 7.13 -31.02 -3.84
N GLN A 358 6.41 -30.45 -2.88
CA GLN A 358 4.99 -30.20 -3.05
C GLN A 358 4.81 -29.07 -4.11
N PRO A 359 3.90 -29.19 -5.10
CA PRO A 359 3.84 -28.25 -6.23
C PRO A 359 3.50 -26.78 -5.88
N ALA A 360 2.87 -26.56 -4.75
CA ALA A 360 2.59 -25.28 -4.11
C ALA A 360 3.50 -25.10 -2.87
N ALA A 361 4.82 -25.31 -3.00
CA ALA A 361 5.76 -25.27 -1.88
C ALA A 361 5.86 -23.88 -1.21
N SER A 362 5.35 -22.84 -1.86
CA SER A 362 5.14 -21.49 -1.31
C SER A 362 4.01 -21.46 -0.26
N ASP A 363 3.71 -20.27 0.27
CA ASP A 363 2.73 -20.06 1.33
C ASP A 363 1.32 -20.57 1.01
N ASP A 364 0.96 -20.69 -0.28
CA ASP A 364 -0.32 -21.26 -0.68
C ASP A 364 -0.44 -22.77 -0.38
N GLY A 365 0.67 -23.49 -0.21
CA GLY A 365 0.70 -24.88 0.24
C GLY A 365 0.54 -25.09 1.74
N LEU A 366 0.75 -24.04 2.55
CA LEU A 366 0.64 -24.12 4.01
C LEU A 366 -0.76 -24.58 4.44
N ALA A 367 -1.81 -24.17 3.72
CA ALA A 367 -3.18 -24.57 4.03
C ALA A 367 -3.34 -26.10 3.98
N LEU A 368 -2.71 -26.77 3.00
CA LEU A 368 -2.71 -28.23 2.93
C LEU A 368 -1.84 -28.83 4.04
N GLY A 369 -0.66 -28.25 4.29
CA GLY A 369 0.25 -28.71 5.36
C GLY A 369 -0.38 -28.66 6.75
N PHE A 370 -1.08 -27.58 7.08
CA PHE A 370 -1.83 -27.42 8.33
C PHE A 370 -2.95 -28.45 8.46
N ALA A 371 -3.73 -28.65 7.40
CA ALA A 371 -4.81 -29.63 7.44
C ALA A 371 -4.26 -31.05 7.65
N LEU A 372 -3.20 -31.43 6.94
CA LEU A 372 -2.56 -32.74 7.06
C LEU A 372 -1.93 -32.95 8.44
N PHE A 373 -1.24 -31.95 8.97
CA PHE A 373 -0.66 -32.02 10.31
C PHE A 373 -1.75 -32.18 11.37
N ALA A 374 -2.81 -31.39 11.28
CA ALA A 374 -3.91 -31.42 12.22
C ALA A 374 -4.66 -32.76 12.19
N ASP A 375 -4.92 -33.30 11.00
CA ASP A 375 -5.60 -34.59 10.87
C ASP A 375 -4.73 -35.76 11.34
N TYR A 376 -3.44 -35.74 11.01
CA TYR A 376 -2.49 -36.79 11.35
C TYR A 376 -2.11 -36.79 12.83
N VAL A 377 -1.65 -35.64 13.33
CA VAL A 377 -1.08 -35.52 14.68
C VAL A 377 -2.15 -35.22 15.72
N LEU A 378 -3.06 -34.28 15.46
CA LEU A 378 -4.02 -33.82 16.46
C LEU A 378 -5.25 -34.73 16.54
N ALA A 379 -5.72 -35.18 15.38
CA ALA A 379 -6.88 -36.06 15.30
C ALA A 379 -6.51 -37.56 15.30
N GLY A 380 -5.22 -37.90 15.25
CA GLY A 380 -4.73 -39.28 15.39
C GLY A 380 -5.13 -40.18 14.21
N LEU A 381 -5.07 -39.67 12.97
CA LEU A 381 -5.26 -40.50 11.79
C LEU A 381 -4.20 -41.63 11.77
N PRO A 382 -4.60 -42.90 11.62
CA PRO A 382 -3.65 -43.99 11.43
C PRO A 382 -2.80 -43.78 10.17
N ALA A 383 -1.50 -44.09 10.23
CA ALA A 383 -0.56 -43.87 9.14
C ALA A 383 -0.98 -44.55 7.83
N GLU A 384 -1.65 -45.69 7.90
CA GLU A 384 -2.16 -46.43 6.73
C GLU A 384 -3.31 -45.72 5.99
N LYS A 385 -3.94 -44.71 6.59
CA LYS A 385 -5.01 -43.92 5.97
C LYS A 385 -4.53 -42.61 5.37
N GLN A 386 -3.25 -42.28 5.55
CA GLN A 386 -2.67 -41.03 5.11
C GLN A 386 -2.59 -40.94 3.58
N TRP A 387 -2.96 -39.78 3.04
CA TRP A 387 -2.94 -39.54 1.61
C TRP A 387 -1.53 -39.24 1.10
N THR A 388 -1.15 -39.90 0.00
CA THR A 388 0.06 -39.56 -0.77
C THR A 388 -0.33 -38.78 -2.02
N MET A 389 0.32 -37.65 -2.25
CA MET A 389 0.08 -36.83 -3.43
C MET A 389 0.63 -37.51 -4.69
N ARG A 390 -0.27 -37.90 -5.58
CA ARG A 390 0.04 -38.40 -6.93
C ARG A 390 -0.32 -37.41 -8.03
N SER A 391 -1.07 -36.37 -7.70
CA SER A 391 -1.56 -35.35 -8.61
C SER A 391 -1.78 -34.05 -7.84
N ALA A 392 -1.54 -32.91 -8.51
CA ALA A 392 -1.85 -31.57 -8.02
C ALA A 392 -3.29 -31.13 -8.37
N ALA A 393 -4.10 -32.02 -8.96
CA ALA A 393 -5.51 -31.75 -9.27
C ALA A 393 -6.37 -31.83 -8.00
N THR A 394 -6.22 -30.84 -7.11
CA THR A 394 -6.93 -30.72 -5.83
C THR A 394 -8.16 -29.82 -5.91
N GLY A 395 -8.52 -29.35 -7.10
CA GLY A 395 -9.74 -28.58 -7.34
C GLY A 395 -10.87 -29.46 -7.90
N ARG A 396 -12.06 -28.87 -7.96
CA ARG A 396 -13.27 -29.43 -8.56
C ARG A 396 -13.04 -29.90 -10.00
N THR A 397 -13.54 -31.09 -10.29
CA THR A 397 -13.68 -31.61 -11.66
C THR A 397 -15.07 -31.31 -12.20
N TYR A 398 -15.18 -31.01 -13.49
CA TYR A 398 -16.46 -30.78 -14.17
C TYR A 398 -16.76 -31.97 -15.08
N GLY A 399 -17.95 -32.57 -14.95
CA GLY A 399 -18.35 -33.72 -15.76
C GLY A 399 -18.91 -33.32 -17.13
N ASP A 400 -18.97 -34.27 -18.08
CA ASP A 400 -19.48 -34.03 -19.43
C ASP A 400 -20.90 -33.43 -19.47
N ALA A 401 -21.75 -33.75 -18.50
CA ALA A 401 -23.09 -33.18 -18.38
C ALA A 401 -23.07 -31.73 -17.87
N GLU A 402 -22.15 -31.37 -16.96
CA GLU A 402 -21.96 -29.98 -16.51
C GLU A 402 -21.30 -29.15 -17.61
N CYS A 403 -20.27 -29.69 -18.26
CA CYS A 403 -19.67 -29.10 -19.45
C CYS A 403 -20.67 -28.99 -20.60
N GLY A 404 -21.51 -30.01 -20.80
CA GLY A 404 -22.58 -30.03 -21.80
C GLY A 404 -23.66 -29.01 -21.48
N SER A 405 -24.13 -28.92 -20.24
CA SER A 405 -25.06 -27.87 -19.80
C SER A 405 -24.44 -26.48 -19.91
N PHE A 406 -23.15 -26.34 -19.67
CA PHE A 406 -22.41 -25.10 -19.86
C PHE A 406 -22.32 -24.74 -21.34
N VAL A 407 -22.03 -25.70 -22.21
CA VAL A 407 -21.99 -25.54 -23.68
C VAL A 407 -23.39 -25.28 -24.24
N ASP A 408 -24.42 -25.94 -23.73
CA ASP A 408 -25.82 -25.72 -24.11
C ASP A 408 -26.32 -24.36 -23.61
N ALA A 409 -25.87 -23.92 -22.44
CA ALA A 409 -26.07 -22.56 -21.97
C ALA A 409 -25.30 -21.56 -22.85
N LEU A 410 -24.07 -21.88 -23.27
CA LEU A 410 -23.28 -21.04 -24.20
C LEU A 410 -23.96 -20.96 -25.57
N ALA A 411 -24.50 -22.07 -26.08
CA ALA A 411 -25.14 -22.16 -27.39
C ALA A 411 -26.54 -21.55 -27.39
N ALA A 412 -27.31 -21.72 -26.32
CA ALA A 412 -28.65 -21.15 -26.13
C ALA A 412 -28.64 -19.78 -25.47
N GLY A 413 -27.46 -19.21 -25.29
CA GLY A 413 -27.22 -17.88 -24.78
C GLY A 413 -27.61 -17.50 -23.37
N ARG A 414 -27.42 -18.45 -22.47
CA ARG A 414 -27.77 -18.43 -21.06
C ARG A 414 -26.55 -18.42 -20.14
N LEU A 415 -25.34 -18.18 -20.64
CA LEU A 415 -24.19 -18.10 -19.77
C LEU A 415 -24.17 -16.80 -18.95
N PRO A 416 -23.74 -16.88 -17.68
CA PRO A 416 -23.29 -15.72 -16.94
C PRO A 416 -22.14 -15.01 -17.69
N VAL A 417 -22.18 -13.68 -17.66
CA VAL A 417 -21.23 -12.74 -18.29
C VAL A 417 -19.75 -13.10 -18.07
N GLU A 418 -19.48 -13.71 -16.94
CA GLU A 418 -18.17 -14.12 -16.41
C GLU A 418 -17.46 -15.21 -17.23
N TYR A 419 -18.16 -15.97 -18.10
CA TYR A 419 -17.53 -16.99 -18.98
C TYR A 419 -17.27 -16.54 -20.42
N LEU A 420 -17.75 -15.35 -20.82
CA LEU A 420 -17.54 -14.79 -22.17
C LEU A 420 -16.07 -14.35 -22.41
N ALA A 421 -15.24 -14.31 -21.37
CA ALA A 421 -13.85 -13.84 -21.42
C ALA A 421 -12.86 -14.76 -22.18
N ALA A 422 -13.30 -15.91 -22.71
CA ALA A 422 -12.41 -16.96 -23.23
C ALA A 422 -12.25 -17.03 -24.77
N ILE A 423 -12.96 -16.25 -25.58
CA ILE A 423 -12.78 -16.25 -27.06
C ILE A 423 -11.72 -15.20 -27.46
N PRO A 424 -10.54 -15.61 -27.98
CA PRO A 424 -9.45 -14.68 -28.28
C PRO A 424 -9.87 -13.57 -29.25
N GLU A 425 -9.44 -12.34 -28.98
CA GLU A 425 -9.59 -11.16 -29.85
C GLU A 425 -11.03 -10.65 -30.11
N THR A 426 -12.02 -11.15 -29.37
CA THR A 426 -13.41 -10.64 -29.41
C THR A 426 -13.50 -9.31 -28.64
N ARG A 427 -14.06 -8.27 -29.27
CA ARG A 427 -14.23 -6.95 -28.67
C ARG A 427 -15.68 -6.62 -28.33
N GLU A 428 -16.64 -7.23 -29.03
CA GLU A 428 -18.07 -6.99 -28.81
C GLU A 428 -18.88 -8.27 -29.11
N VAL A 429 -19.95 -8.51 -28.34
CA VAL A 429 -20.90 -9.61 -28.51
C VAL A 429 -22.32 -9.06 -28.45
N THR A 430 -23.07 -9.18 -29.54
CA THR A 430 -24.49 -8.84 -29.61
C THR A 430 -25.35 -10.09 -29.42
N VAL A 431 -26.36 -10.01 -28.58
CA VAL A 431 -27.23 -11.09 -28.13
C VAL A 431 -28.66 -10.81 -28.59
N TYR A 432 -29.25 -11.71 -29.36
CA TYR A 432 -30.61 -11.68 -29.88
C TYR A 432 -31.48 -12.62 -29.05
N TYR A 433 -32.63 -12.20 -28.53
CA TYR A 433 -33.50 -13.07 -27.74
C TYR A 433 -34.98 -12.82 -28.02
N ALA A 434 -35.81 -13.86 -27.94
CA ALA A 434 -37.26 -13.78 -28.12
C ALA A 434 -38.01 -14.24 -26.87
N VAL A 435 -39.08 -13.52 -26.51
CA VAL A 435 -39.94 -13.83 -25.36
C VAL A 435 -41.32 -14.25 -25.90
N GLY A 436 -41.59 -15.55 -26.00
CA GLY A 436 -42.85 -16.10 -26.56
C GLY A 436 -42.96 -15.97 -28.09
N GLU A 437 -44.19 -16.00 -28.64
CA GLU A 437 -44.47 -15.82 -30.09
C GLU A 437 -44.27 -14.36 -30.59
N GLY A 438 -43.59 -13.51 -29.82
CA GLY A 438 -43.40 -12.08 -30.08
C GLY A 438 -42.02 -11.70 -30.66
N ALA A 439 -41.87 -10.40 -30.96
CA ALA A 439 -40.73 -9.81 -31.68
C ALA A 439 -39.36 -10.00 -30.99
N GLU A 440 -38.31 -10.24 -31.81
CA GLU A 440 -36.92 -10.48 -31.40
C GLU A 440 -36.24 -9.18 -30.89
N GLN A 441 -35.60 -9.22 -29.72
CA GLN A 441 -34.89 -8.11 -29.08
C GLN A 441 -33.37 -8.32 -29.15
N THR A 442 -32.57 -7.24 -29.05
CA THR A 442 -31.10 -7.29 -29.11
C THR A 442 -30.42 -6.51 -27.99
N ALA A 443 -29.27 -7.01 -27.50
CA ALA A 443 -28.41 -6.34 -26.52
C ALA A 443 -26.92 -6.57 -26.85
N ALA A 444 -26.06 -5.55 -26.75
CA ALA A 444 -24.63 -5.69 -27.05
C ALA A 444 -23.78 -5.60 -25.78
N MET A 445 -22.68 -6.35 -25.76
CA MET A 445 -21.70 -6.40 -24.67
C MET A 445 -20.32 -6.09 -25.24
N ALA A 446 -19.57 -5.18 -24.62
CA ALA A 446 -18.22 -4.83 -25.05
C ALA A 446 -17.16 -5.38 -24.07
N TYR A 447 -16.05 -5.89 -24.60
CA TYR A 447 -14.90 -6.34 -23.80
C TYR A 447 -14.01 -5.15 -23.48
N ASP A 448 -13.77 -4.92 -22.19
CA ASP A 448 -12.88 -3.85 -21.71
C ASP A 448 -11.46 -4.41 -21.50
N PRO A 449 -10.49 -4.05 -22.36
CA PRO A 449 -9.13 -4.59 -22.30
C PRO A 449 -8.31 -4.04 -21.12
N ALA A 450 -8.73 -2.93 -20.50
CA ALA A 450 -8.06 -2.37 -19.32
C ALA A 450 -8.45 -3.13 -18.03
N THR A 451 -9.68 -3.67 -17.98
CA THR A 451 -10.20 -4.39 -16.79
C THR A 451 -10.31 -5.92 -16.98
N ARG A 452 -10.07 -6.43 -18.19
CA ARG A 452 -10.23 -7.85 -18.60
C ARG A 452 -11.62 -8.42 -18.32
N ARG A 453 -12.66 -7.60 -18.39
CA ARG A 453 -14.05 -7.97 -18.10
C ARG A 453 -14.99 -7.49 -19.20
N TRP A 454 -16.12 -8.17 -19.37
CA TRP A 454 -17.19 -7.74 -20.26
C TRP A 454 -18.10 -6.73 -19.55
N ARG A 455 -18.35 -5.58 -20.19
CA ARG A 455 -19.24 -4.55 -19.66
C ARG A 455 -20.67 -4.82 -20.14
N ALA A 456 -21.44 -5.59 -19.36
CA ALA A 456 -22.91 -5.52 -19.17
C ALA A 456 -23.45 -6.84 -18.56
N GLU A 457 -24.46 -6.78 -17.69
CA GLU A 457 -25.35 -7.92 -17.38
C GLU A 457 -26.49 -7.95 -18.41
N LEU A 458 -26.72 -9.13 -19.01
CA LEU A 458 -27.76 -9.31 -20.03
C LEU A 458 -29.15 -9.42 -19.38
N PRO A 459 -30.14 -8.63 -19.81
CA PRO A 459 -31.51 -8.75 -19.32
C PRO A 459 -32.26 -9.83 -20.12
N VAL A 460 -31.69 -11.02 -20.29
CA VAL A 460 -32.33 -12.12 -21.02
C VAL A 460 -33.25 -12.88 -20.06
N PRO A 461 -34.57 -12.93 -20.30
CA PRO A 461 -35.48 -13.65 -19.42
C PRO A 461 -35.21 -15.16 -19.40
N VAL A 462 -35.34 -15.78 -18.23
CA VAL A 462 -35.14 -17.22 -18.06
C VAL A 462 -36.12 -18.00 -18.95
N GLY A 463 -35.59 -18.81 -19.89
CA GLY A 463 -36.37 -19.62 -20.83
C GLY A 463 -36.53 -19.03 -22.24
N ALA A 464 -36.01 -17.82 -22.50
CA ALA A 464 -35.97 -17.23 -23.85
C ALA A 464 -35.03 -18.01 -24.79
N ALA A 465 -35.42 -18.11 -26.07
CA ALA A 465 -34.53 -18.63 -27.11
C ALA A 465 -33.58 -17.51 -27.56
N VAL A 466 -32.27 -17.76 -27.49
CA VAL A 466 -31.23 -16.73 -27.72
C VAL A 466 -30.29 -17.13 -28.86
N ARG A 467 -29.83 -16.15 -29.63
CA ARG A 467 -28.77 -16.26 -30.66
C ARG A 467 -27.72 -15.16 -30.44
N TYR A 468 -26.49 -15.38 -30.88
CA TYR A 468 -25.38 -14.42 -30.70
C TYR A 468 -24.77 -13.96 -32.02
N ARG A 469 -24.13 -12.78 -32.00
CA ARG A 469 -23.26 -12.23 -33.04
C ARG A 469 -22.00 -11.66 -32.40
N PHE A 470 -20.83 -11.90 -32.99
CA PHE A 470 -19.52 -11.52 -32.42
C PHE A 470 -18.80 -10.51 -33.32
N VAL A 471 -18.03 -9.60 -32.72
CA VAL A 471 -17.12 -8.66 -33.42
C VAL A 471 -15.68 -8.92 -32.98
N SER A 472 -14.83 -9.43 -33.88
CA SER A 472 -13.39 -9.69 -33.66
C SER A 472 -12.50 -8.92 -34.66
N ARG A 473 -11.20 -8.76 -34.36
CA ARG A 473 -10.24 -8.03 -35.22
C ARG A 473 -9.63 -8.85 -36.36
N GLY A 474 -9.98 -10.13 -36.51
CA GLY A 474 -9.51 -10.99 -37.59
C GLY A 474 -10.66 -11.85 -38.11
N ALA A 475 -11.23 -11.45 -39.25
CA ALA A 475 -12.36 -12.07 -39.95
C ALA A 475 -13.61 -12.35 -39.07
N PRO A 476 -14.72 -11.60 -39.22
CA PRO A 476 -15.99 -11.96 -38.56
C PRO A 476 -16.44 -13.35 -39.00
N ILE A 477 -17.15 -14.12 -38.16
CA ILE A 477 -17.62 -15.47 -38.56
C ILE A 477 -18.46 -15.41 -39.84
N GLU A 478 -19.16 -14.29 -40.09
CA GLU A 478 -19.93 -14.02 -41.30
C GLU A 478 -19.13 -13.42 -42.48
N SER A 479 -17.80 -13.32 -42.38
CA SER A 479 -16.95 -13.39 -43.58
C SER A 479 -16.90 -14.81 -44.19
N TYR A 480 -17.57 -15.78 -43.55
CA TYR A 480 -18.13 -16.98 -44.17
C TYR A 480 -19.61 -16.83 -44.63
N CYS A 481 -20.32 -15.71 -44.39
CA CYS A 481 -21.73 -15.47 -44.77
C CYS A 481 -22.12 -13.97 -44.91
N LEU A 482 -21.91 -13.42 -46.11
CA LEU A 482 -22.08 -12.02 -46.61
C LEU A 482 -23.34 -11.16 -46.29
N ARG A 483 -23.07 -9.82 -46.21
CA ARG A 483 -23.78 -8.60 -46.72
C ARG A 483 -24.76 -7.77 -45.84
N ALA A 484 -24.66 -6.44 -46.06
CA ALA A 484 -25.16 -5.30 -45.29
C ALA A 484 -26.40 -4.59 -45.88
N THR A 485 -27.11 -3.75 -45.08
CA THR A 485 -27.59 -2.38 -45.46
C THR A 485 -28.28 -1.59 -44.30
N ALA A 486 -27.77 -0.37 -44.07
CA ALA A 486 -28.39 0.97 -43.81
C ALA A 486 -29.46 1.28 -42.70
N ALA A 487 -29.30 2.48 -42.11
CA ALA A 487 -30.01 3.23 -41.02
C ALA A 487 -31.38 3.90 -41.44
N PRO A 488 -32.09 4.82 -40.70
CA PRO A 488 -31.82 5.52 -39.41
C PRO A 488 -33.02 5.89 -38.44
N ARG A 489 -32.67 6.52 -37.28
CA ARG A 489 -33.35 7.58 -36.46
C ARG A 489 -34.65 7.33 -35.67
N SER A 490 -34.69 7.74 -34.39
CA SER A 490 -35.24 9.05 -33.92
C SER A 490 -35.04 9.31 -32.42
N GLU A 491 -34.82 10.59 -32.08
CA GLU A 491 -34.83 11.16 -30.72
C GLU A 491 -36.27 11.25 -30.16
N THR A 492 -36.44 11.29 -28.83
CA THR A 492 -37.00 12.47 -28.13
C THR A 492 -37.21 12.27 -26.62
N ALA A 493 -37.03 13.39 -25.91
CA ALA A 493 -37.77 13.88 -24.74
C ALA A 493 -37.45 13.32 -23.34
N ALA A 494 -36.72 14.12 -22.53
CA ALA A 494 -37.27 14.68 -21.28
C ALA A 494 -36.31 15.67 -20.60
N GLU A 495 -36.20 16.88 -21.15
CA GLU A 495 -35.74 18.06 -20.39
C GLU A 495 -36.95 18.71 -19.70
N ARG A 496 -37.08 18.52 -18.39
CA ARG A 496 -37.97 19.33 -17.54
C ARG A 496 -37.28 19.59 -16.19
N HIS A 497 -36.46 20.65 -16.13
CA HIS A 497 -36.13 21.51 -14.96
C HIS A 497 -34.87 22.39 -15.22
N ALA A 498 -34.77 23.06 -16.37
CA ALA A 498 -33.51 23.63 -16.84
C ALA A 498 -32.90 24.82 -16.01
N PRO A 499 -33.64 25.78 -15.43
CA PRO A 499 -32.99 26.94 -14.77
C PRO A 499 -32.52 26.67 -13.34
N GLU A 500 -33.37 26.06 -12.52
CA GLU A 500 -33.05 25.76 -11.10
C GLU A 500 -32.03 24.63 -10.99
N PHE A 501 -32.13 23.60 -11.82
CA PHE A 501 -31.13 22.53 -11.86
C PHE A 501 -29.80 23.03 -12.42
N LYS A 502 -29.78 23.94 -13.40
CA LYS A 502 -28.53 24.52 -13.92
C LYS A 502 -27.79 25.30 -12.83
N LYS A 503 -28.50 26.16 -12.08
CA LYS A 503 -27.89 26.87 -10.96
C LYS A 503 -27.39 25.90 -9.88
N PHE A 504 -28.23 24.93 -9.51
CA PHE A 504 -27.85 23.88 -8.55
C PHE A 504 -26.62 23.08 -9.02
N LEU A 505 -26.56 22.70 -10.29
CA LEU A 505 -25.43 21.98 -10.88
C LEU A 505 -24.17 22.84 -10.89
N ASP A 506 -24.27 24.11 -11.28
CA ASP A 506 -23.13 25.03 -11.30
C ASP A 506 -22.55 25.24 -9.88
N ASP A 507 -23.42 25.28 -8.86
CA ASP A 507 -23.03 25.42 -7.45
C ASP A 507 -22.42 24.12 -6.84
N HIS A 508 -22.60 22.96 -7.46
CA HIS A 508 -22.22 21.64 -6.90
C HIS A 508 -21.46 20.71 -7.88
N ARG A 509 -20.93 21.25 -8.99
CA ARG A 509 -20.23 20.46 -10.02
C ARG A 509 -18.92 19.84 -9.51
N ASP A 510 -18.29 20.47 -8.53
CA ASP A 510 -17.14 19.91 -7.80
C ASP A 510 -17.52 18.65 -7.01
N LEU A 511 -18.67 18.67 -6.33
CA LEU A 511 -19.20 17.51 -5.60
C LEU A 511 -19.65 16.38 -6.53
N ALA A 512 -20.12 16.70 -7.74
CA ALA A 512 -20.49 15.69 -8.75
C ALA A 512 -19.31 14.77 -9.10
N GLY A 513 -18.08 15.31 -9.19
CA GLY A 513 -16.89 14.47 -9.43
C GLY A 513 -16.63 13.47 -8.30
N ALA A 514 -16.82 13.88 -7.04
CA ALA A 514 -16.67 12.99 -5.90
C ALA A 514 -17.78 11.91 -5.83
N LEU A 515 -18.99 12.21 -6.33
CA LEU A 515 -20.07 11.22 -6.47
C LEU A 515 -19.83 10.24 -7.63
N ASP A 516 -19.15 10.69 -8.68
CA ASP A 516 -18.70 9.85 -9.79
C ASP A 516 -17.59 8.87 -9.35
N GLY A 517 -16.69 9.32 -8.49
CA GLY A 517 -15.63 8.49 -7.90
C GLY A 517 -14.34 8.43 -8.71
N GLU A 518 -14.31 8.99 -9.93
CA GLU A 518 -13.12 8.95 -10.79
C GLU A 518 -12.86 10.26 -11.57
N ARG A 519 -13.90 10.88 -12.12
CA ARG A 519 -13.80 12.06 -12.97
C ARG A 519 -13.88 13.35 -12.16
N ALA A 520 -13.23 14.39 -12.67
CA ALA A 520 -13.47 15.77 -12.24
C ALA A 520 -14.12 16.55 -13.39
N PHE A 521 -15.18 17.27 -13.07
CA PHE A 521 -15.97 18.07 -14.03
C PHE A 521 -15.66 19.57 -13.95
N VAL A 522 -14.76 19.96 -13.05
CA VAL A 522 -14.21 21.30 -12.86
C VAL A 522 -12.71 21.20 -12.59
N GLY A 523 -11.98 22.31 -12.78
CA GLY A 523 -10.62 22.43 -12.29
C GLY A 523 -10.53 22.34 -10.76
N PRO A 524 -9.31 22.19 -10.20
CA PRO A 524 -9.10 22.22 -8.76
C PRO A 524 -9.53 23.57 -8.18
N GLU A 525 -10.19 23.56 -7.02
CA GLU A 525 -10.52 24.80 -6.30
C GLU A 525 -9.24 25.56 -5.92
N GLN A 526 -8.23 24.84 -5.43
CA GLN A 526 -6.95 25.40 -5.01
C GLN A 526 -5.76 24.69 -5.65
N VAL A 527 -4.81 25.46 -6.18
CA VAL A 527 -3.51 24.93 -6.59
C VAL A 527 -2.40 25.56 -5.78
N VAL A 528 -1.51 24.71 -5.26
CA VAL A 528 -0.28 25.12 -4.61
C VAL A 528 0.85 25.02 -5.61
N ILE A 529 1.61 26.08 -5.81
CA ILE A 529 2.74 26.09 -6.73
C ILE A 529 4.00 26.33 -5.91
N ASP A 530 5.02 25.51 -6.18
CA ASP A 530 6.38 25.65 -5.67
C ASP A 530 7.24 26.33 -6.75
N PRO A 531 7.43 27.66 -6.72
CA PRO A 531 8.15 28.34 -7.80
C PRO A 531 9.66 28.00 -7.77
N THR A 532 10.21 27.71 -6.59
CA THR A 532 11.63 27.41 -6.42
C THR A 532 11.89 26.63 -5.14
N ASN A 533 12.91 25.76 -5.18
CA ASN A 533 13.50 25.12 -4.00
C ASN A 533 14.62 25.95 -3.35
N ARG A 534 15.03 27.06 -3.99
CA ARG A 534 16.04 27.95 -3.41
C ARG A 534 15.49 28.59 -2.16
N CYS A 535 16.24 28.54 -1.07
CA CYS A 535 15.87 29.20 0.18
C CYS A 535 17.04 30.05 0.68
N ASN A 536 16.73 31.19 1.28
CA ASN A 536 17.72 32.04 1.94
C ASN A 536 17.75 31.82 3.46
N ASN A 537 17.08 30.79 3.99
CA ASN A 537 17.04 30.41 5.40
C ASN A 537 17.50 28.96 5.60
N ASN A 538 18.07 28.67 6.77
CA ASN A 538 18.46 27.33 7.22
C ASN A 538 17.81 26.96 8.56
N CYS A 539 16.48 27.14 8.65
CA CYS A 539 15.75 26.98 9.91
C CYS A 539 15.99 25.59 10.53
N LEU A 540 16.21 25.49 11.84
CA LEU A 540 16.56 24.22 12.50
C LEU A 540 15.51 23.09 12.29
N PRO A 541 14.19 23.34 12.39
CA PRO A 541 13.16 22.35 12.04
C PRO A 541 12.93 22.08 10.55
N CYS A 542 13.63 22.76 9.65
CA CYS A 542 13.35 22.64 8.22
C CYS A 542 13.71 21.23 7.70
N TRP A 543 12.77 20.56 7.04
CA TRP A 543 13.00 19.22 6.47
C TRP A 543 13.86 19.23 5.20
N THR A 544 14.18 20.41 4.64
CA THR A 544 15.01 20.55 3.43
C THR A 544 16.31 21.32 3.66
N ASN A 545 16.28 22.42 4.42
CA ASN A 545 17.42 23.34 4.55
C ASN A 545 18.01 23.37 5.97
N SER A 546 17.62 22.45 6.87
CA SER A 546 18.16 22.46 8.23
C SER A 546 19.63 22.03 8.24
N PRO A 547 20.51 22.74 8.97
CA PRO A 547 21.90 22.32 9.15
C PRO A 547 22.03 21.00 9.93
N LEU A 548 20.95 20.54 10.58
CA LEU A 548 20.92 19.27 11.33
C LEU A 548 20.75 18.04 10.43
N LEU A 549 20.42 18.23 9.15
CA LEU A 549 20.22 17.12 8.22
C LEU A 549 21.54 16.48 7.76
N GLY A 550 22.61 17.28 7.68
CA GLY A 550 23.88 16.82 7.11
C GLY A 550 23.69 16.25 5.70
N GLU A 551 24.26 15.08 5.45
CA GLU A 551 24.15 14.34 4.18
C GLU A 551 22.76 13.74 3.92
N PHE A 552 21.85 13.76 4.90
CA PHE A 552 20.48 13.24 4.77
C PHE A 552 19.49 14.29 4.22
N GLY A 553 19.96 15.53 4.01
CA GLY A 553 19.18 16.55 3.33
C GLY A 553 19.04 16.28 1.83
N PRO A 554 18.17 17.02 1.12
CA PRO A 554 18.11 16.96 -0.33
C PRO A 554 19.49 17.26 -0.95
N PRO A 555 19.85 16.59 -2.05
CA PRO A 555 21.13 16.85 -2.73
C PRO A 555 21.21 18.28 -3.25
N GLU A 556 22.42 18.82 -3.44
CA GLU A 556 22.63 20.23 -3.80
C GLU A 556 21.87 20.65 -5.07
N ASN A 557 21.78 19.76 -6.07
CA ASN A 557 21.03 20.01 -7.30
C ASN A 557 19.52 20.22 -7.05
N TRP A 558 18.95 19.65 -5.98
CA TRP A 558 17.55 19.82 -5.59
C TRP A 558 17.27 21.26 -5.18
N HIS A 559 18.18 21.88 -4.42
CA HIS A 559 18.07 23.28 -3.96
C HIS A 559 18.13 24.29 -5.10
N ARG A 560 18.72 23.91 -6.24
CA ARG A 560 18.83 24.76 -7.42
C ARG A 560 17.61 24.68 -8.35
N ARG A 561 16.66 23.77 -8.09
CA ARG A 561 15.46 23.60 -8.92
C ARG A 561 14.54 24.81 -8.81
N GLN A 562 14.04 25.24 -9.95
CA GLN A 562 13.21 26.43 -10.11
C GLN A 562 12.33 26.25 -11.35
N MET A 563 11.07 26.67 -11.25
CA MET A 563 10.16 26.71 -12.39
C MET A 563 10.57 27.84 -13.34
N PRO A 564 10.63 27.61 -14.66
CA PRO A 564 10.84 28.71 -15.60
C PRO A 564 9.71 29.74 -15.52
N ALA A 565 10.04 31.03 -15.58
CA ALA A 565 9.05 32.10 -15.51
C ALA A 565 7.92 31.99 -16.56
N PRO A 566 8.20 31.66 -17.84
CA PRO A 566 7.13 31.45 -18.82
C PRO A 566 6.20 30.29 -18.46
N LEU A 567 6.74 29.21 -17.89
CA LEU A 567 5.96 28.06 -17.46
C LEU A 567 5.07 28.41 -16.26
N LEU A 568 5.59 29.16 -15.29
CA LEU A 568 4.82 29.64 -14.13
C LEU A 568 3.64 30.52 -14.54
N LEU A 569 3.88 31.49 -15.43
CA LEU A 569 2.84 32.41 -15.90
C LEU A 569 1.82 31.69 -16.80
N GLY A 570 2.28 30.81 -17.70
CA GLY A 570 1.39 29.99 -18.53
C GLY A 570 0.51 29.04 -17.71
N LEU A 571 1.06 28.44 -16.65
CA LEU A 571 0.28 27.64 -15.71
C LEU A 571 -0.83 28.45 -15.05
N ILE A 572 -0.56 29.70 -14.63
CA ILE A 572 -1.58 30.57 -14.04
C ILE A 572 -2.73 30.84 -15.03
N ASP A 573 -2.41 31.05 -16.31
CA ASP A 573 -3.41 31.23 -17.36
C ASP A 573 -4.24 29.95 -17.59
N GLU A 574 -3.60 28.77 -17.63
CA GLU A 574 -4.30 27.48 -17.72
C GLU A 574 -5.22 27.22 -16.52
N LEU A 575 -4.76 27.53 -15.30
CA LEU A 575 -5.55 27.36 -14.09
C LEU A 575 -6.78 28.28 -14.07
N ALA A 576 -6.63 29.52 -14.56
CA ALA A 576 -7.75 30.44 -14.73
C ALA A 576 -8.78 29.90 -15.73
N ALA A 577 -8.32 29.37 -16.87
CA ALA A 577 -9.19 28.76 -17.88
C ALA A 577 -9.97 27.55 -17.35
N LEU A 578 -9.40 26.80 -16.40
CA LEU A 578 -10.04 25.68 -15.71
C LEU A 578 -10.98 26.09 -14.58
N GLY A 579 -11.08 27.39 -14.27
CA GLY A 579 -11.92 27.91 -13.20
C GLY A 579 -11.34 27.72 -11.80
N THR A 580 -10.01 27.61 -11.68
CA THR A 580 -9.33 27.55 -10.38
C THR A 580 -9.64 28.80 -9.57
N ARG A 581 -9.99 28.65 -8.29
CA ARG A 581 -10.40 29.78 -7.44
C ARG A 581 -9.24 30.41 -6.69
N ARG A 582 -8.26 29.60 -6.25
CA ARG A 582 -7.18 30.02 -5.37
C ARG A 582 -5.83 29.45 -5.80
N VAL A 583 -4.82 30.30 -5.85
CA VAL A 583 -3.44 29.89 -6.13
C VAL A 583 -2.55 30.31 -4.97
N ARG A 584 -1.84 29.34 -4.38
CA ARG A 584 -0.89 29.59 -3.30
C ARG A 584 0.54 29.34 -3.76
N LEU A 585 1.36 30.38 -3.69
CA LEU A 585 2.78 30.34 -3.96
C LEU A 585 3.52 30.03 -2.64
N THR A 586 4.18 28.88 -2.58
CA THR A 586 4.89 28.37 -1.38
C THR A 586 6.04 27.44 -1.83
N GLY A 587 6.56 26.56 -0.99
CA GLY A 587 7.22 25.35 -1.47
C GLY A 587 8.39 24.86 -0.62
N GLY A 588 9.23 24.02 -1.23
CA GLY A 588 10.49 23.52 -0.64
C GLY A 588 11.57 24.60 -0.39
N GLY A 589 11.35 25.83 -0.90
CA GLY A 589 12.22 26.99 -0.75
C GLY A 589 11.47 28.29 -0.40
N GLU A 590 12.06 29.44 -0.73
CA GLU A 590 11.52 30.78 -0.48
C GLU A 590 10.99 31.39 -1.79
N PRO A 591 9.66 31.52 -1.97
CA PRO A 591 9.07 32.01 -3.22
C PRO A 591 9.54 33.39 -3.64
N LEU A 592 9.86 34.28 -2.70
CA LEU A 592 10.35 35.63 -3.01
C LEU A 592 11.71 35.65 -3.74
N LEU A 593 12.43 34.53 -3.76
CA LEU A 593 13.66 34.40 -4.56
C LEU A 593 13.40 34.11 -6.03
N HIS A 594 12.16 33.78 -6.39
CA HIS A 594 11.80 33.54 -7.78
C HIS A 594 11.68 34.87 -8.56
N PRO A 595 12.35 35.03 -9.70
CA PRO A 595 12.42 36.31 -10.42
C PRO A 595 11.07 36.81 -10.94
N ALA A 596 10.10 35.92 -11.15
CA ALA A 596 8.75 36.25 -11.63
C ALA A 596 7.67 36.21 -10.54
N ILE A 597 8.06 36.27 -9.26
CA ILE A 597 7.09 36.07 -8.16
C ILE A 597 6.01 37.17 -8.12
N PHE A 598 6.39 38.42 -8.37
CA PHE A 598 5.44 39.53 -8.35
C PHE A 598 4.54 39.50 -9.58
N GLU A 599 5.10 39.20 -10.75
CA GLU A 599 4.38 39.00 -12.00
C GLU A 599 3.36 37.86 -11.88
N ALA A 600 3.70 36.80 -11.16
CA ALA A 600 2.80 35.68 -10.87
C ALA A 600 1.62 36.13 -9.98
N VAL A 601 1.88 36.88 -8.91
CA VAL A 601 0.80 37.45 -8.07
C VAL A 601 -0.10 38.37 -8.91
N GLU A 602 0.48 39.28 -9.68
CA GLU A 602 -0.25 40.17 -10.57
C GLU A 602 -1.09 39.39 -11.60
N ALA A 603 -0.55 38.32 -12.18
CA ALA A 603 -1.27 37.45 -13.12
C ALA A 603 -2.46 36.74 -12.47
N ILE A 604 -2.27 36.18 -11.27
CA ILE A 604 -3.35 35.55 -10.49
C ILE A 604 -4.49 36.56 -10.27
N LYS A 605 -4.14 37.78 -9.86
CA LYS A 605 -5.12 38.83 -9.58
C LYS A 605 -5.81 39.38 -10.82
N ARG A 606 -5.12 39.47 -11.98
CA ARG A 606 -5.74 39.84 -13.25
C ARG A 606 -6.87 38.89 -13.67
N HIS A 607 -6.75 37.60 -13.33
CA HIS A 607 -7.79 36.59 -13.58
C HIS A 607 -8.88 36.54 -12.50
N GLY A 608 -8.83 37.41 -11.49
CA GLY A 608 -9.81 37.45 -10.40
C GLY A 608 -9.68 36.30 -9.39
N MET A 609 -8.62 35.49 -9.47
CA MET A 609 -8.36 34.43 -8.51
C MET A 609 -7.87 34.99 -7.16
N ILE A 610 -7.98 34.18 -6.11
CA ILE A 610 -7.39 34.46 -4.80
C ILE A 610 -5.89 34.12 -4.86
N GLY A 611 -5.05 35.14 -4.70
CA GLY A 611 -3.60 35.01 -4.62
C GLY A 611 -3.15 34.87 -3.17
N ALA A 612 -2.46 33.78 -2.88
CA ALA A 612 -1.87 33.52 -1.57
C ALA A 612 -0.35 33.33 -1.66
N LEU A 613 0.39 33.85 -0.68
CA LEU A 613 1.84 33.74 -0.60
C LEU A 613 2.26 33.25 0.78
N THR A 614 3.02 32.17 0.85
CA THR A 614 3.72 31.74 2.07
C THR A 614 5.20 32.07 1.95
N THR A 615 5.77 32.81 2.90
CA THR A 615 7.15 33.29 2.83
C THR A 615 7.79 33.44 4.21
N ASN A 616 9.12 33.36 4.29
CA ASN A 616 9.89 33.78 5.46
C ASN A 616 10.06 35.30 5.56
N PHE A 617 9.64 36.05 4.52
CA PHE A 617 9.59 37.51 4.41
C PHE A 617 10.94 38.22 4.56
N SER A 618 12.04 37.48 4.59
CA SER A 618 13.39 38.03 4.81
C SER A 618 14.05 38.50 3.51
N ALA A 619 13.57 38.05 2.35
CA ALA A 619 14.12 38.38 1.03
C ALA A 619 13.46 39.61 0.36
N ILE A 620 12.46 40.24 0.98
CA ILE A 620 11.76 41.42 0.43
C ILE A 620 12.36 42.73 0.95
N ASP A 621 12.23 43.78 0.15
CA ASP A 621 12.53 45.17 0.52
C ASP A 621 11.26 46.04 0.51
N GLU A 622 11.41 47.33 0.75
CA GLU A 622 10.27 48.25 0.79
C GLU A 622 9.56 48.39 -0.58
N ALA A 623 10.31 48.38 -1.68
CA ALA A 623 9.73 48.45 -3.03
C ALA A 623 8.91 47.19 -3.33
N GLY A 624 9.43 46.01 -2.99
CA GLY A 624 8.72 44.74 -3.09
C GLY A 624 7.46 44.69 -2.23
N VAL A 625 7.50 45.20 -0.99
CA VAL A 625 6.31 45.30 -0.12
C VAL A 625 5.23 46.14 -0.77
N ARG A 626 5.59 47.31 -1.31
CA ARG A 626 4.66 48.20 -2.00
C ARG A 626 4.09 47.56 -3.26
N ARG A 627 4.92 46.87 -4.04
CA ARG A 627 4.49 46.12 -5.24
C ARG A 627 3.51 45.01 -4.88
N LEU A 628 3.79 44.24 -3.83
CA LEU A 628 2.92 43.15 -3.38
C LEU A 628 1.55 43.66 -2.88
N ALA A 629 1.55 44.77 -2.13
CA ALA A 629 0.32 45.42 -1.68
C ALA A 629 -0.47 45.99 -2.86
N ALA A 630 0.19 46.65 -3.81
CA ALA A 630 -0.43 47.21 -5.01
C ALA A 630 -0.99 46.13 -5.96
N ALA A 631 -0.33 44.96 -6.02
CA ALA A 631 -0.83 43.82 -6.77
C ALA A 631 -2.15 43.27 -6.19
N GLY A 632 -2.48 43.59 -4.93
CA GLY A 632 -3.71 43.16 -4.28
C GLY A 632 -3.67 41.70 -3.84
N LEU A 633 -2.54 41.23 -3.30
CA LEU A 633 -2.43 39.89 -2.70
C LEU A 633 -3.49 39.72 -1.60
N ASP A 634 -4.28 38.65 -1.67
CA ASP A 634 -5.38 38.41 -0.73
C ASP A 634 -4.90 37.78 0.57
N GLU A 635 -3.87 36.94 0.51
CA GLU A 635 -3.42 36.18 1.68
C GLU A 635 -1.90 36.13 1.77
N LEU A 636 -1.37 36.62 2.89
CA LEU A 636 0.04 36.56 3.21
C LEU A 636 0.26 35.71 4.47
N THR A 637 0.95 34.60 4.33
CA THR A 637 1.37 33.74 5.45
C THR A 637 2.87 33.89 5.68
N VAL A 638 3.27 34.35 6.87
CA VAL A 638 4.67 34.66 7.17
C VAL A 638 5.20 33.71 8.23
N SER A 639 6.20 32.90 7.87
CA SER A 639 6.76 31.84 8.72
C SER A 639 8.01 32.32 9.46
N LEU A 640 7.91 32.55 10.78
CA LEU A 640 9.00 33.13 11.58
C LEU A 640 9.40 32.31 12.81
N TRP A 641 8.46 31.57 13.42
CA TRP A 641 8.73 30.63 14.51
C TRP A 641 9.42 31.23 15.75
N ALA A 642 9.26 32.54 15.96
CA ALA A 642 9.85 33.30 17.06
C ALA A 642 9.02 34.55 17.38
N GLY A 643 8.92 34.90 18.67
CA GLY A 643 8.31 36.14 19.13
C GLY A 643 9.32 37.26 19.39
N THR A 644 10.59 36.88 19.57
CA THR A 644 11.70 37.80 19.84
C THR A 644 12.87 37.66 18.84
N PRO A 645 13.71 38.70 18.68
CA PRO A 645 14.90 38.62 17.84
C PRO A 645 15.89 37.52 18.27
N ALA A 646 16.03 37.31 19.59
CA ALA A 646 16.99 36.38 20.16
C ALA A 646 16.66 34.91 19.85
N VAL A 647 15.37 34.53 19.91
CA VAL A 647 14.96 33.19 19.50
C VAL A 647 14.99 33.05 17.98
N TYR A 648 14.64 34.10 17.23
CA TYR A 648 14.70 34.06 15.76
C TYR A 648 16.10 33.75 15.23
N SER A 649 17.13 34.43 15.73
CA SER A 649 18.53 34.20 15.31
C SER A 649 19.04 32.82 15.73
N ARG A 650 18.59 32.29 16.87
CA ARG A 650 18.92 30.93 17.33
C ARG A 650 18.25 29.84 16.49
N SER A 651 16.99 30.04 16.09
CA SER A 651 16.26 29.05 15.29
C SER A 651 16.56 29.13 13.79
N HIS A 652 17.15 30.24 13.34
CA HIS A 652 17.59 30.49 11.97
C HIS A 652 19.08 30.84 11.97
N PRO A 653 19.99 29.85 12.06
CA PRO A 653 21.42 30.09 12.29
C PRO A 653 22.11 31.01 11.28
N ASN A 654 21.55 31.14 10.06
CA ASN A 654 22.06 32.06 9.04
C ASN A 654 21.48 33.48 9.11
N LYS A 655 20.66 33.80 10.12
CA LYS A 655 20.02 35.11 10.33
C LYS A 655 20.43 35.76 11.64
N THR A 656 20.19 37.06 11.70
CA THR A 656 20.55 37.91 12.85
C THR A 656 19.32 38.58 13.44
N GLU A 657 19.45 39.13 14.64
CA GLU A 657 18.42 39.97 15.26
C GLU A 657 18.04 41.17 14.39
N ALA A 658 19.01 41.76 13.67
CA ALA A 658 18.77 42.82 12.71
C ALA A 658 17.88 42.37 11.53
N THR A 659 17.94 41.10 11.15
CA THR A 659 17.02 40.52 10.14
C THR A 659 15.59 40.54 10.67
N PHE A 660 15.37 40.11 11.91
CA PHE A 660 14.04 40.12 12.54
C PHE A 660 13.48 41.55 12.65
N ALA A 661 14.30 42.52 13.09
CA ALA A 661 13.90 43.92 13.15
C ALA A 661 13.52 44.49 11.77
N ARG A 662 14.22 44.09 10.71
CA ARG A 662 13.86 44.45 9.32
C ARG A 662 12.51 43.84 8.92
N ILE A 663 12.29 42.56 9.21
CA ILE A 663 11.03 41.86 8.93
C ILE A 663 9.87 42.57 9.65
N GLU A 664 10.02 42.89 10.93
CA GLU A 664 9.01 43.62 11.71
C GLU A 664 8.62 44.95 11.05
N ARG A 665 9.62 45.76 10.66
CA ARG A 665 9.37 47.04 9.98
C ARG A 665 8.62 46.86 8.66
N LEU A 666 9.06 45.91 7.83
CA LEU A 666 8.46 45.67 6.52
C LEU A 666 7.06 45.05 6.63
N LEU A 667 6.81 44.18 7.62
CA LEU A 667 5.48 43.61 7.87
C LEU A 667 4.50 44.67 8.33
N ARG A 668 4.91 45.58 9.23
CA ARG A 668 4.08 46.73 9.63
C ARG A 668 3.72 47.59 8.42
N LEU A 669 4.68 47.85 7.54
CA LEU A 669 4.43 48.58 6.30
C LEU A 669 3.41 47.84 5.43
N TYR A 670 3.60 46.53 5.20
CA TYR A 670 2.65 45.75 4.40
C TYR A 670 1.24 45.77 5.02
N CYS A 671 1.10 45.54 6.33
CA CYS A 671 -0.19 45.56 7.02
C CYS A 671 -0.88 46.93 6.96
N SER A 672 -0.12 48.02 6.89
CA SER A 672 -0.67 49.36 6.69
C SER A 672 -1.12 49.66 5.25
N LEU A 673 -0.63 48.90 4.26
CA LEU A 673 -0.89 49.10 2.84
C LEU A 673 -1.86 48.08 2.23
N LYS A 674 -2.07 46.93 2.89
CA LYS A 674 -2.90 45.83 2.36
C LYS A 674 -4.34 46.30 2.08
N GLY A 675 -4.93 45.76 1.03
CA GLY A 675 -6.29 46.10 0.62
C GLY A 675 -7.36 45.61 1.62
N PRO A 676 -8.57 46.18 1.58
CA PRO A 676 -9.69 45.72 2.41
C PRO A 676 -10.02 44.26 2.07
N GLY A 677 -9.96 43.38 3.07
CA GLY A 677 -10.19 41.95 2.90
C GLY A 677 -8.93 41.10 2.73
N ALA A 678 -7.75 41.71 2.55
CA ALA A 678 -6.48 40.98 2.57
C ALA A 678 -6.12 40.53 4.00
N GLU A 679 -5.68 39.28 4.13
CA GLU A 679 -5.37 38.64 5.41
C GLU A 679 -3.87 38.35 5.54
N VAL A 680 -3.32 38.68 6.71
CA VAL A 680 -1.93 38.43 7.10
C VAL A 680 -1.92 37.51 8.31
N ILE A 681 -1.32 36.33 8.18
CA ILE A 681 -1.22 35.33 9.25
C ILE A 681 0.26 35.04 9.55
N LEU A 682 0.65 35.14 10.81
CA LEU A 682 1.98 34.68 11.24
C LEU A 682 1.93 33.19 11.60
N ALA A 683 2.69 32.37 10.88
CA ALA A 683 2.76 30.94 11.07
C ALA A 683 3.95 30.56 11.99
N ASN A 684 3.66 29.75 13.01
CA ASN A 684 4.60 29.36 14.07
C ASN A 684 4.65 27.84 14.22
N VAL A 685 5.81 27.25 13.93
CA VAL A 685 6.10 25.84 14.23
C VAL A 685 6.73 25.77 15.62
N LEU A 686 6.15 24.98 16.52
CA LEU A 686 6.62 24.82 17.89
C LEU A 686 7.53 23.59 18.04
N PHE A 687 8.65 23.77 18.73
CA PHE A 687 9.67 22.77 19.01
C PHE A 687 10.39 23.07 20.34
N SER A 688 11.26 22.16 20.78
CA SER A 688 11.92 22.18 22.09
C SER A 688 12.69 23.46 22.42
N MET A 689 13.04 24.28 21.43
CA MET A 689 13.83 25.50 21.63
C MET A 689 13.02 26.81 21.60
N ASN A 690 11.75 26.79 21.16
CA ASN A 690 10.93 28.02 21.03
C ASN A 690 9.57 27.96 21.75
N TYR A 691 9.20 26.81 22.35
CA TYR A 691 7.90 26.63 23.01
C TYR A 691 7.63 27.62 24.15
N GLN A 692 8.68 28.20 24.74
CA GLN A 692 8.53 29.18 25.81
C GLN A 692 8.03 30.54 25.30
N GLU A 693 8.20 30.83 24.00
CA GLU A 693 7.84 32.12 23.39
C GLU A 693 6.45 32.15 22.74
N THR A 694 5.57 31.17 23.01
CA THR A 694 4.26 31.10 22.33
C THR A 694 3.41 32.36 22.56
N ARG A 695 3.54 33.01 23.73
CA ARG A 695 2.84 34.27 24.07
C ARG A 695 3.42 35.44 23.29
N GLU A 696 4.73 35.50 23.21
CA GLU A 696 5.49 36.50 22.49
C GLU A 696 5.24 36.42 20.98
N MET A 697 5.04 35.21 20.44
CA MET A 697 4.62 35.00 19.05
C MET A 697 3.22 35.57 18.77
N PHE A 698 2.27 35.36 19.69
CA PHE A 698 0.94 35.96 19.63
C PHE A 698 1.00 37.49 19.71
N ASP A 699 1.78 38.02 20.66
CA ASP A 699 1.99 39.46 20.83
C ASP A 699 2.67 40.09 19.62
N PHE A 700 3.62 39.37 19.02
CA PHE A 700 4.29 39.84 17.82
C PHE A 700 3.35 39.97 16.63
N ALA A 701 2.45 38.99 16.42
CA ALA A 701 1.42 39.07 15.37
C ALA A 701 0.57 40.33 15.52
N ARG A 702 0.13 40.66 16.74
CA ARG A 702 -0.61 41.89 17.01
C ARG A 702 0.25 43.14 16.78
N ARG A 703 1.49 43.13 17.28
CA ARG A 703 2.44 44.24 17.18
C ARG A 703 2.75 44.63 15.73
N VAL A 704 2.70 43.70 14.78
CA VAL A 704 2.91 43.98 13.36
C VAL A 704 1.62 44.34 12.60
N GLY A 705 0.46 44.21 13.23
CA GLY A 705 -0.85 44.44 12.58
C GLY A 705 -1.33 43.27 11.74
N ALA A 706 -0.89 42.05 12.04
CA ALA A 706 -1.41 40.84 11.40
C ALA A 706 -2.84 40.53 11.88
N ASP A 707 -3.62 39.87 11.03
CA ASP A 707 -5.02 39.50 11.32
C ASP A 707 -5.13 38.20 12.12
N GLY A 708 -4.01 37.50 12.32
CA GLY A 708 -4.03 36.28 13.10
C GLY A 708 -2.68 35.61 13.25
N ALA A 709 -2.70 34.54 14.05
CA ALA A 709 -1.58 33.65 14.27
C ALA A 709 -2.00 32.21 14.02
N TYR A 710 -1.11 31.44 13.39
CA TYR A 710 -1.24 30.00 13.17
C TYR A 710 -0.17 29.28 13.95
N PHE A 711 -0.54 28.20 14.64
CA PHE A 711 0.38 27.36 15.40
C PHE A 711 0.30 25.91 14.93
N THR A 712 1.47 25.28 14.78
CA THR A 712 1.58 23.84 14.51
C THR A 712 2.77 23.26 15.24
N LEU A 713 2.86 21.93 15.25
CA LEU A 713 3.97 21.18 15.85
C LEU A 713 5.04 20.89 14.81
N VAL A 714 6.29 20.76 15.25
CA VAL A 714 7.38 20.28 14.40
C VAL A 714 7.10 18.86 13.90
N ASP A 715 7.39 18.65 12.61
CA ASP A 715 7.51 17.33 12.00
C ASP A 715 9.01 17.01 11.93
N SER A 716 9.47 15.93 12.57
CA SER A 716 10.90 15.62 12.64
C SER A 716 11.32 14.60 11.60
N VAL A 717 12.52 14.80 11.07
CA VAL A 717 13.27 13.78 10.33
C VAL A 717 13.93 12.85 11.35
N HIS A 718 13.48 11.59 11.38
CA HIS A 718 13.89 10.59 12.37
C HIS A 718 15.42 10.48 12.49
N LEU A 719 15.93 10.39 13.71
CA LEU A 719 17.35 10.33 14.08
C LEU A 719 18.18 11.58 13.70
N ARG A 720 17.55 12.66 13.20
CA ARG A 720 18.23 13.89 12.78
C ARG A 720 17.74 15.12 13.53
N THR A 721 16.44 15.38 13.44
CA THR A 721 15.81 16.55 14.09
C THR A 721 14.92 16.16 15.27
N ASP A 722 14.95 14.89 15.70
CA ASP A 722 14.15 14.39 16.83
C ASP A 722 14.46 15.11 18.16
N GLY A 723 15.67 15.66 18.32
CA GLY A 723 16.00 16.52 19.47
C GLY A 723 15.19 17.82 19.55
N LEU A 724 14.50 18.19 18.46
CA LEU A 724 13.58 19.34 18.42
C LEU A 724 12.16 18.97 18.87
N LEU A 725 11.84 17.69 19.05
CA LEU A 725 10.51 17.27 19.51
C LEU A 725 10.21 17.79 20.92
N LEU A 726 8.93 18.09 21.14
CA LEU A 726 8.44 18.48 22.46
C LEU A 726 8.35 17.24 23.36
N THR A 727 8.75 17.40 24.63
CA THR A 727 8.67 16.36 25.65
C THR A 727 7.49 16.63 26.58
N PRO A 728 7.01 15.65 27.38
CA PRO A 728 5.93 15.89 28.34
C PRO A 728 6.16 17.08 29.29
N PRO A 729 7.40 17.34 29.79
CA PRO A 729 7.70 18.58 30.52
C PRO A 729 7.46 19.86 29.73
N HIS A 730 7.80 19.91 28.44
CA HIS A 730 7.53 21.07 27.58
C HIS A 730 6.03 21.30 27.41
N LEU A 731 5.26 20.23 27.23
CA LEU A 731 3.80 20.29 27.06
C LEU A 731 3.10 20.90 28.27
N LYS A 732 3.54 20.53 29.49
CA LYS A 732 3.00 21.09 30.73
C LYS A 732 3.18 22.61 30.83
N VAL A 733 4.31 23.14 30.33
CA VAL A 733 4.54 24.60 30.28
C VAL A 733 3.68 25.25 29.21
N LEU A 734 3.56 24.61 28.04
CA LEU A 734 2.75 25.12 26.92
C LEU A 734 1.28 25.28 27.31
N GLU A 735 0.68 24.33 28.02
CA GLU A 735 -0.75 24.39 28.39
C GLU A 735 -1.14 25.72 29.02
N GLY A 736 -0.34 26.25 29.95
CA GLY A 736 -0.59 27.55 30.57
C GLY A 736 -0.52 28.73 29.60
N HIS A 737 0.41 28.70 28.62
CA HIS A 737 0.49 29.72 27.58
C HIS A 737 -0.72 29.69 26.64
N LEU A 738 -1.18 28.49 26.30
CA LEU A 738 -2.28 28.29 25.35
C LEU A 738 -3.61 28.77 25.93
N ASP A 739 -3.89 28.47 27.20
CA ASP A 739 -5.10 28.95 27.87
C ASP A 739 -5.10 30.47 28.03
N GLU A 740 -3.92 31.08 28.26
CA GLU A 740 -3.76 32.52 28.28
C GLU A 740 -4.04 33.15 26.90
N ILE A 741 -3.48 32.59 25.82
CA ILE A 741 -3.67 33.06 24.45
C ILE A 741 -5.15 32.96 24.04
N GLU A 742 -5.81 31.85 24.38
CA GLU A 742 -7.23 31.64 24.05
C GLU A 742 -8.13 32.64 24.77
N ARG A 743 -7.88 32.89 26.06
CA ARG A 743 -8.59 33.93 26.82
C ARG A 743 -8.39 35.32 26.19
N ARG A 744 -7.13 35.67 25.89
CA ARG A 744 -6.80 36.97 25.27
C ARG A 744 -7.45 37.11 23.89
N ALA A 745 -7.44 36.07 23.07
CA ALA A 745 -8.11 36.10 21.76
C ALA A 745 -9.64 36.28 21.89
N ALA A 746 -10.28 35.66 22.89
CA ALA A 746 -11.70 35.84 23.16
C ALA A 746 -12.03 37.27 23.63
N GLU A 747 -11.17 37.87 24.46
CA GLU A 747 -11.30 39.28 24.87
C GLU A 747 -11.23 40.24 23.67
N LEU A 748 -10.33 39.98 22.71
CA LEU A 748 -10.22 40.75 21.47
C LEU A 748 -11.45 40.62 20.59
N ALA A 749 -11.95 39.40 20.42
CA ALA A 749 -13.18 39.16 19.67
C ALA A 749 -14.38 39.88 20.31
N ALA A 750 -14.48 39.86 21.65
CA ALA A 750 -15.51 40.60 22.38
C ALA A 750 -15.38 42.13 22.25
N ALA A 751 -14.15 42.64 22.09
CA ALA A 751 -13.88 44.04 21.80
C ALA A 751 -14.11 44.42 20.31
N GLY A 752 -14.49 43.46 19.46
CA GLY A 752 -14.70 43.68 18.02
C GLY A 752 -13.40 43.77 17.21
N GLU A 753 -12.24 43.42 17.79
CA GLU A 753 -10.98 43.33 17.05
C GLU A 753 -11.00 42.08 16.15
N ARG A 754 -10.64 42.25 14.87
CA ARG A 754 -10.58 41.17 13.88
C ARG A 754 -9.23 40.46 13.97
N PHE A 755 -9.02 39.68 15.03
CA PHE A 755 -7.84 38.82 15.21
C PHE A 755 -8.24 37.36 15.38
N ARG A 756 -7.66 36.45 14.59
CA ARG A 756 -8.00 35.02 14.61
C ARG A 756 -6.82 34.11 15.00
N LEU A 757 -7.12 33.07 15.77
CA LEU A 757 -6.24 31.93 15.95
C LEU A 757 -6.58 30.88 14.90
N ASP A 758 -5.76 30.80 13.86
CA ASP A 758 -6.04 29.94 12.71
C ASP A 758 -5.79 28.45 13.05
N ASN A 759 -6.75 27.59 12.71
CA ASN A 759 -6.76 26.15 13.04
C ASN A 759 -6.48 25.81 14.53
N TRP A 760 -6.88 26.68 15.48
CA TRP A 760 -6.60 26.50 16.91
C TRP A 760 -7.07 25.16 17.49
N GLY A 761 -8.30 24.76 17.17
CA GLY A 761 -8.87 23.48 17.62
C GLY A 761 -8.09 22.26 17.10
N GLY A 762 -7.65 22.31 15.83
CA GLY A 762 -6.80 21.28 15.25
C GLY A 762 -5.45 21.21 15.96
N PHE A 763 -4.83 22.35 16.21
CA PHE A 763 -3.58 22.44 16.96
C PHE A 763 -3.70 21.88 18.39
N ARG A 764 -4.72 22.26 19.16
CA ARG A 764 -4.96 21.71 20.52
C ARG A 764 -5.22 20.21 20.51
N ARG A 765 -5.90 19.67 19.47
CA ARG A 765 -6.09 18.22 19.31
C ARG A 765 -4.74 17.51 19.15
N ARG A 766 -3.89 17.99 18.25
CA ARG A 766 -2.57 17.39 17.98
C ARG A 766 -1.67 17.42 19.23
N LEU A 767 -1.72 18.50 20.01
CA LEU A 767 -1.01 18.62 21.28
C LEU A 767 -1.44 17.58 22.33
N ARG A 768 -2.74 17.31 22.46
CA ARG A 768 -3.24 16.27 23.38
C ARG A 768 -2.79 14.87 22.97
N ALA A 769 -2.74 14.59 21.66
CA ALA A 769 -2.30 13.30 21.14
C ALA A 769 -0.81 13.00 21.44
N LEU A 770 0.05 14.02 21.57
CA LEU A 770 1.47 13.84 21.96
C LEU A 770 1.65 13.20 23.33
N GLY A 771 0.69 13.37 24.26
CA GLY A 771 0.71 12.69 25.57
C GLY A 771 0.51 11.18 25.48
N ALA A 772 0.08 10.65 24.32
CA ALA A 772 -0.27 9.26 24.10
C ALA A 772 0.48 8.58 22.92
N ALA A 773 1.14 9.32 22.00
CA ALA A 773 1.71 8.76 20.77
C ALA A 773 2.99 9.45 20.25
N ARG A 774 3.76 8.73 19.41
CA ARG A 774 5.04 9.13 18.79
C ARG A 774 4.87 9.94 17.47
N GLY A 775 4.12 11.04 17.47
CA GLY A 775 4.03 11.94 16.31
C GLY A 775 2.94 11.63 15.27
N GLU A 776 1.91 10.86 15.62
CA GLU A 776 0.84 10.39 14.72
C GLU A 776 -0.45 11.22 14.90
N TYR A 777 -0.35 12.53 14.66
CA TYR A 777 -1.29 13.51 15.20
C TYR A 777 -2.73 13.46 14.66
N ASP A 778 -2.93 12.97 13.43
CA ASP A 778 -4.24 12.95 12.79
C ASP A 778 -4.72 11.53 12.43
N ARG A 779 -4.03 10.48 12.89
CA ARG A 779 -4.32 9.07 12.54
C ARG A 779 -5.79 8.70 12.61
N GLU A 780 -6.48 9.08 13.68
CA GLU A 780 -7.91 8.77 13.86
C GLU A 780 -8.77 9.61 12.91
N ALA A 781 -8.46 10.91 12.79
CA ALA A 781 -9.25 11.87 12.02
C ALA A 781 -9.21 11.67 10.50
N VAL A 782 -8.13 11.08 9.96
CA VAL A 782 -7.96 10.84 8.52
C VAL A 782 -8.71 9.61 8.01
N GLU A 783 -9.07 8.68 8.89
CA GLU A 783 -9.84 7.47 8.54
C GLU A 783 -11.36 7.69 8.68
N GLU A 784 -11.80 8.75 9.38
CA GLU A 784 -13.23 9.08 9.56
C GLU A 784 -13.94 9.47 8.25
N ILE A 785 -13.20 9.99 7.27
CA ILE A 785 -13.75 10.52 6.03
C ILE A 785 -12.91 10.12 4.80
N PRO A 786 -13.53 9.95 3.61
CA PRO A 786 -12.79 9.77 2.37
C PRO A 786 -11.85 10.94 2.06
N CYS A 787 -10.83 10.72 1.20
CA CYS A 787 -10.06 11.85 0.69
C CYS A 787 -10.82 12.45 -0.49
N TYR A 788 -11.02 13.76 -0.47
CA TYR A 788 -11.59 14.53 -1.58
C TYR A 788 -10.56 15.41 -2.29
N VAL A 789 -9.30 15.36 -1.84
CA VAL A 789 -8.21 16.23 -2.32
C VAL A 789 -8.04 16.18 -3.85
N GLY A 790 -8.26 15.01 -4.46
CA GLY A 790 -8.13 14.81 -5.91
C GLY A 790 -9.17 15.54 -6.77
N TRP A 791 -10.21 16.11 -6.17
CA TRP A 791 -11.25 16.89 -6.86
C TRP A 791 -11.16 18.39 -6.60
N MET A 792 -10.37 18.82 -5.61
CA MET A 792 -10.33 20.22 -5.18
C MET A 792 -8.93 20.81 -5.08
N PHE A 793 -7.88 19.99 -5.15
CA PHE A 793 -6.53 20.42 -4.84
C PHE A 793 -5.48 19.76 -5.74
N ALA A 794 -4.45 20.53 -6.09
CA ALA A 794 -3.22 20.03 -6.70
C ALA A 794 -2.00 20.79 -6.16
N ARG A 795 -0.82 20.17 -6.23
CA ARG A 795 0.46 20.83 -5.98
C ARG A 795 1.38 20.70 -7.18
N VAL A 796 2.05 21.77 -7.59
CA VAL A 796 2.99 21.77 -8.71
C VAL A 796 4.39 22.06 -8.18
N LEU A 797 5.33 21.15 -8.46
CA LEU A 797 6.72 21.22 -8.02
C LEU A 797 7.56 22.13 -8.93
N PRO A 798 8.76 22.57 -8.50
CA PRO A 798 9.56 23.52 -9.29
C PRO A 798 10.02 22.97 -10.64
N THR A 799 10.04 21.65 -10.82
CA THR A 799 10.41 20.98 -12.07
C THR A 799 9.21 20.61 -12.95
N GLY A 800 8.02 21.10 -12.60
CA GLY A 800 6.78 20.93 -13.36
C GLY A 800 5.98 19.69 -13.01
N GLU A 801 6.45 18.82 -12.13
CA GLU A 801 5.67 17.67 -11.68
C GLU A 801 4.42 18.10 -10.91
N VAL A 802 3.28 17.47 -11.19
CA VAL A 802 1.99 17.75 -10.56
C VAL A 802 1.67 16.62 -9.58
N ALA A 803 1.65 16.94 -8.29
CA ALA A 803 1.32 16.04 -7.20
C ALA A 803 -0.14 16.23 -6.74
N PRO A 804 -0.79 15.18 -6.22
CA PRO A 804 -2.20 15.24 -5.85
C PRO A 804 -2.49 15.97 -4.53
N CYS A 805 -1.48 16.11 -3.65
CA CYS A 805 -1.65 16.74 -2.34
C CYS A 805 -0.32 17.26 -1.79
N CYS A 806 -0.35 17.93 -0.63
CA CYS A 806 0.85 18.51 -0.03
C CYS A 806 1.94 17.49 0.31
N ARG A 807 1.57 16.24 0.63
CA ARG A 807 2.49 15.15 1.00
C ARG A 807 2.78 14.18 -0.13
N GLY A 808 1.94 14.14 -1.17
CA GLY A 808 2.07 13.24 -2.33
C GLY A 808 3.15 13.66 -3.33
N VAL A 809 4.12 14.49 -2.91
CA VAL A 809 5.15 15.05 -3.78
C VAL A 809 6.12 14.01 -4.35
N ASN A 810 6.22 12.85 -3.70
CA ASN A 810 7.01 11.71 -4.17
C ASN A 810 6.26 10.81 -5.15
N LEU A 811 4.97 11.06 -5.39
CA LEU A 811 4.10 10.31 -6.31
C LEU A 811 3.39 11.29 -7.28
N PRO A 812 4.14 11.94 -8.18
CA PRO A 812 3.55 12.86 -9.14
C PRO A 812 2.65 12.13 -10.14
N LEU A 813 1.56 12.78 -10.54
CA LEU A 813 0.55 12.25 -11.46
C LEU A 813 0.72 12.75 -12.89
N GLY A 814 1.73 13.59 -13.14
CA GLY A 814 2.07 14.11 -14.45
C GLY A 814 3.15 15.19 -14.36
N ARG A 815 3.62 15.67 -15.51
CA ARG A 815 4.63 16.74 -15.62
C ARG A 815 4.21 17.78 -16.65
N LEU A 816 4.24 19.05 -16.25
CA LEU A 816 4.05 20.18 -17.13
C LEU A 816 5.18 20.26 -18.17
N GLY A 817 4.83 20.62 -19.40
CA GLY A 817 5.73 20.63 -20.55
C GLY A 817 5.72 19.33 -21.36
N GLU A 818 5.35 18.20 -20.74
CA GLU A 818 4.96 16.98 -21.47
C GLU A 818 3.48 17.02 -21.84
N ARG A 819 2.65 17.52 -20.92
CA ARG A 819 1.20 17.71 -21.08
C ARG A 819 0.80 19.03 -20.42
N SER A 820 -0.33 19.60 -20.84
CA SER A 820 -0.98 20.73 -20.15
C SER A 820 -1.49 20.31 -18.77
N PHE A 821 -1.71 21.27 -17.88
CA PHE A 821 -2.28 20.99 -16.56
C PHE A 821 -3.68 20.35 -16.69
N ALA A 822 -4.48 20.81 -17.66
CA ALA A 822 -5.80 20.25 -17.96
C ALA A 822 -5.73 18.76 -18.32
N GLU A 823 -4.82 18.37 -19.22
CA GLU A 823 -4.63 16.96 -19.62
C GLU A 823 -4.16 16.09 -18.45
N ILE A 824 -3.33 16.64 -17.55
CA ILE A 824 -2.92 15.92 -16.33
C ILE A 824 -4.10 15.75 -15.39
N TRP A 825 -4.83 16.83 -15.09
CA TRP A 825 -5.97 16.84 -14.16
C TRP A 825 -7.11 15.92 -14.58
N HIS A 826 -7.36 15.79 -15.88
CA HIS A 826 -8.40 14.90 -16.44
C HIS A 826 -7.87 13.53 -16.90
N GLY A 827 -6.56 13.33 -16.83
CA GLY A 827 -5.87 12.12 -17.29
C GLY A 827 -5.97 10.94 -16.33
N GLU A 828 -5.57 9.77 -16.83
CA GLU A 828 -5.69 8.49 -16.12
C GLU A 828 -5.02 8.46 -14.74
N PRO A 829 -3.82 9.02 -14.52
CA PRO A 829 -3.20 9.00 -13.17
C PRO A 829 -4.04 9.74 -12.11
N TYR A 830 -4.69 10.85 -12.47
CA TYR A 830 -5.59 11.57 -11.55
C TYR A 830 -6.90 10.82 -11.33
N ARG A 831 -7.40 10.13 -12.35
CA ARG A 831 -8.59 9.26 -12.25
C ARG A 831 -8.33 8.08 -11.31
N GLU A 832 -7.18 7.42 -11.46
CA GLU A 832 -6.75 6.35 -10.56
C GLU A 832 -6.57 6.85 -9.13
N PHE A 833 -5.89 7.99 -8.94
CA PHE A 833 -5.76 8.63 -7.63
C PHE A 833 -7.13 8.86 -6.98
N ARG A 834 -8.11 9.41 -7.73
CA ARG A 834 -9.47 9.67 -7.26
C ARG A 834 -10.20 8.40 -6.85
N ARG A 835 -10.16 7.34 -7.67
CA ARG A 835 -10.76 6.03 -7.33
C ARG A 835 -10.21 5.52 -6.00
N MET A 836 -8.89 5.54 -5.85
CA MET A 836 -8.26 5.13 -4.59
C MET A 836 -8.68 6.04 -3.44
N ALA A 837 -8.67 7.35 -3.64
CA ALA A 837 -8.89 8.32 -2.58
C ALA A 837 -10.31 8.31 -2.00
N ALA A 838 -11.30 7.92 -2.81
CA ALA A 838 -12.70 7.74 -2.42
C ALA A 838 -12.97 6.45 -1.63
N HIS A 839 -12.19 5.39 -1.85
CA HIS A 839 -12.57 4.04 -1.40
C HIS A 839 -11.52 3.33 -0.54
N GLU A 840 -10.24 3.65 -0.68
CA GLU A 840 -9.16 2.99 0.03
C GLU A 840 -8.89 3.66 1.39
N SER A 841 -8.53 2.83 2.36
CA SER A 841 -8.06 3.31 3.68
C SER A 841 -6.79 4.14 3.53
N LYS A 842 -6.56 5.09 4.46
CA LYS A 842 -5.30 5.86 4.49
C LYS A 842 -4.08 5.00 4.83
N ARG A 843 -4.31 3.74 5.21
CA ARG A 843 -3.31 2.68 5.40
C ARG A 843 -3.01 1.88 4.13
N HIS A 844 -3.77 2.04 3.04
CA HIS A 844 -3.45 1.42 1.75
C HIS A 844 -2.02 1.80 1.33
N PRO A 845 -1.20 0.89 0.76
CA PRO A 845 0.22 1.14 0.45
C PRO A 845 0.46 2.46 -0.29
N TYR A 846 -0.40 2.80 -1.25
CA TYR A 846 -0.36 4.08 -1.96
C TYR A 846 -0.46 5.30 -1.03
N PHE A 847 -1.43 5.31 -0.10
CA PHE A 847 -1.62 6.41 0.86
C PHE A 847 -0.63 6.33 2.03
N ALA A 848 -0.17 5.14 2.39
CA ALA A 848 0.87 4.94 3.39
C ALA A 848 2.22 5.50 2.91
N ALA A 849 2.56 5.34 1.62
CA ALA A 849 3.74 5.96 1.00
C ALA A 849 3.69 7.50 1.02
N ILE A 850 2.49 8.09 1.03
CA ILE A 850 2.27 9.53 1.22
C ILE A 850 2.35 9.93 2.72
N GLY A 851 2.29 8.97 3.64
CA GLY A 851 2.25 9.19 5.09
C GLY A 851 0.86 9.55 5.62
N CYS A 852 -0.20 9.28 4.86
CA CYS A 852 -1.57 9.69 5.21
C CYS A 852 -2.05 9.08 6.53
N HIS A 853 -1.64 7.87 6.88
CA HIS A 853 -2.02 7.18 8.12
C HIS A 853 -1.48 7.82 9.42
N ARG A 854 -0.63 8.85 9.31
CA ARG A 854 -0.04 9.57 10.45
C ARG A 854 -0.64 10.96 10.58
N THR A 855 -0.60 11.72 9.50
CA THR A 855 -0.93 13.15 9.48
C THR A 855 -1.39 13.57 8.09
N CYS A 856 -2.26 14.57 8.00
CA CYS A 856 -2.71 15.11 6.71
C CYS A 856 -2.75 16.64 6.72
N ASP A 857 -1.97 17.27 5.83
CA ASP A 857 -1.95 18.74 5.69
C ASP A 857 -3.19 19.29 4.97
N ASN A 858 -3.97 18.40 4.32
CA ASN A 858 -5.21 18.72 3.63
C ASN A 858 -6.47 18.33 4.45
N LEU A 859 -6.33 17.89 5.71
CA LEU A 859 -7.45 17.34 6.50
C LEU A 859 -8.63 18.31 6.64
N MET A 860 -8.35 19.60 6.86
CA MET A 860 -9.41 20.61 6.99
C MET A 860 -10.18 20.81 5.67
N HIS A 861 -9.48 20.80 4.53
CA HIS A 861 -10.10 20.87 3.21
C HIS A 861 -10.99 19.64 2.95
N ASN A 862 -10.50 18.44 3.27
CA ASN A 862 -11.28 17.20 3.16
C ASN A 862 -12.53 17.23 4.04
N ARG A 863 -12.43 17.70 5.30
CA ARG A 863 -13.58 17.81 6.21
C ARG A 863 -14.63 18.79 5.71
N GLU A 864 -14.19 19.91 5.16
CA GLU A 864 -15.10 20.89 4.56
C GLU A 864 -15.84 20.32 3.35
N PHE A 865 -15.10 19.66 2.46
CA PHE A 865 -15.67 19.02 1.28
C PHE A 865 -16.65 17.91 1.66
N HIS A 866 -16.29 17.07 2.64
CA HIS A 866 -17.16 16.02 3.17
C HIS A 866 -18.46 16.59 3.75
N ARG A 867 -18.38 17.69 4.51
CA ARG A 867 -19.55 18.39 5.07
C ARG A 867 -20.49 18.90 3.98
N ARG A 868 -19.96 19.51 2.91
CA ARG A 868 -20.76 19.95 1.76
C ARG A 868 -21.43 18.77 1.04
N LEU A 869 -20.70 17.68 0.82
CA LEU A 869 -21.22 16.48 0.14
C LEU A 869 -22.31 15.75 0.96
N THR A 870 -22.13 15.67 2.27
CA THR A 870 -23.08 15.03 3.18
C THR A 870 -24.33 15.87 3.42
N ALA A 871 -24.24 17.20 3.30
CA ALA A 871 -25.38 18.12 3.42
C ALA A 871 -26.39 18.00 2.26
N LEU A 872 -25.99 17.44 1.11
CA LEU A 872 -26.91 17.19 -0.01
C LEU A 872 -27.98 16.16 0.36
N THR A 873 -29.23 16.47 0.02
CA THR A 873 -30.38 15.57 0.13
C THR A 873 -30.25 14.36 -0.83
N ALA A 874 -31.04 13.32 -0.60
CA ALA A 874 -31.06 12.14 -1.47
C ALA A 874 -31.47 12.50 -2.91
N ASP A 875 -32.43 13.41 -3.08
CA ASP A 875 -32.92 13.88 -4.38
C ASP A 875 -31.85 14.68 -5.14
N GLU A 876 -31.15 15.58 -4.46
CA GLU A 876 -30.02 16.35 -5.01
C GLU A 876 -28.89 15.43 -5.48
N LYS A 877 -28.53 14.40 -4.69
CA LYS A 877 -27.54 13.39 -5.10
C LYS A 877 -28.02 12.57 -6.31
N ALA A 878 -29.30 12.24 -6.37
CA ALA A 878 -29.88 11.53 -7.51
C ALA A 878 -29.89 12.39 -8.79
N GLN A 879 -30.15 13.70 -8.66
CA GLN A 879 -30.09 14.64 -9.78
C GLN A 879 -28.66 14.77 -10.33
N LEU A 880 -27.64 14.91 -9.46
CA LEU A 880 -26.24 14.94 -9.88
C LEU A 880 -25.82 13.63 -10.57
N ARG A 881 -26.21 12.47 -10.03
CA ARG A 881 -25.92 11.16 -10.66
C ARG A 881 -26.53 11.01 -12.04
N ARG A 882 -27.77 11.49 -12.25
CA ARG A 882 -28.40 11.49 -13.59
C ARG A 882 -27.62 12.36 -14.57
N TRP A 883 -27.16 13.53 -14.13
CA TRP A 883 -26.34 14.41 -14.97
C TRP A 883 -24.99 13.79 -15.32
N ILE A 884 -24.30 13.16 -14.35
CA ILE A 884 -23.01 12.47 -14.54
C ILE A 884 -23.10 11.42 -15.65
N VAL A 885 -24.13 10.57 -15.63
CA VAL A 885 -24.37 9.54 -16.65
C VAL A 885 -24.54 10.18 -18.03
N GLY A 886 -25.27 11.30 -18.13
CA GLY A 886 -25.47 12.04 -19.37
C GLY A 886 -24.22 12.75 -19.93
N GLN A 887 -23.08 12.73 -19.22
CA GLN A 887 -21.80 13.25 -19.72
C GLN A 887 -20.92 12.16 -20.37
N GLU A 888 -21.39 10.91 -20.50
CA GLU A 888 -20.64 9.81 -21.15
C GLU A 888 -20.84 9.76 -22.68
N ASP A 889 -21.85 10.48 -23.20
CA ASP A 889 -22.22 10.52 -24.63
C ASP A 889 -21.66 11.75 -25.38
N GLY A 890 -20.73 12.51 -24.78
CA GLY A 890 -20.24 13.82 -25.28
C GLY A 890 -18.79 13.83 -25.75
#